data_AF-A0A9P7YBD4-F1
#
_entry.id   AF-A0A9P7YBD4-F1
#
_cell.length_a   1.000
_cell.length_b   1.000
_cell.length_c   1.000
_cell.angle_alpha   90.00
_cell.angle_beta   90.00
_cell.angle_gamma   90.00
#
_symmetry.space_group_name_H-M   'P 1'
#
loop_
_entity.id
_entity.type
_entity.pdbx_description
1 polymer ?
#
loop_
_entity_poly.entity_id
_entity_poly.type
_entity_poly.pdbx_seq_one_letter_code
_entity_poly.pdbx_strand_id
1 'polypeptide(L)'
;MPQHEFIPQAYVLTEEGPSSLTLNSTDSGFRFAFEALRPGLFRTTFYSLTHPLPPHPSAFRPSQNLEGADPKLNTAGSQKRIVVGNITASVEWTGCPVVSLQLASQEKPIHRDLQFRSYVVDSTGIAHYTVYKRDTLHVGLGEKAAPMNLSNRHFILSATDCFGYDIYRTDPLYKHIPLLINATPNGCIAMFSTSHSRGTYSIGSEIDGLWGHFKVYRQDYGGLEEYLMVGKTIQDVVKIYAELVGFPRLVPRWAFGYIAGGMKYSMLDEPRASDALTSFAEKLKQHDIPCSAFQMSSGYTVAETDPKTRNVFTWNKHRFPDPAGFVAKYHSEGIRIIANVKPYVLASHPVYQKLLDANALLSDPRTGKSGIARLWSAGGGESGEGGHIDFTSKAGFSWWYNGVKALRGCGIEGIWNDNNEYTIPDDNWHCMLDRYKPSCSERLGKNIGLWGRALHTELMGQSSHDALVDLDPEIRPFVLTRSATAGTMRYAASSWGGDNVTSWDSMKGSNSLSLNAGMSLLQCYGHDIGGFEGPQPSPELLLRWVQLGAHSPRFAINCFKTDENDNTIGGVIEPWMYPEITPLIRDIIKRRYELIPYLYSLMLQSHMTAIAPQRWIGWGFENDAEVWTAEVMKGDTQYWLGDALLIGGVYEPALSSARLYLPTQGGQDQGYINLNAPYQHFAAGQWVGIESEWRKSIPLLARVGSAVVVGKDVQTRSPGDNRFPSANVFEDDHRAVEIFPPKNSTMRIFVNTWYEDDGISAKPDISMFTVSYSCTETEVTVMLERGKDNVYVPLWKQFNVILPVGDERTVVLSDMKGACEKLASSSSRRLYASGSNGLGWESYSCFDDRGLDNHLSEFGGLGQQDFPVTDFGRGFEGPFEGLVGYGNEWEFSQEGIYNLGFLAPGDQLPVPPMGSSGSSGTAVGNLDESLELPDHSAELIISTDNISSNANLQSNSPTSYPPSQPHALHLARPPPSKSPPPSRTQKRVLNTLAARRYRKKRVDQTLHLETTLKETETERDDLKIRVAKLEREVEVLRELLGK
;
A
#
# COMPACT_ATOMS: atom_id res chain seq x y z
N MET A 1 5.96 1.99 -30.16
CA MET A 1 7.00 0.96 -30.42
C MET A 1 8.35 1.62 -30.22
N PRO A 2 9.32 0.88 -29.66
CA PRO A 2 10.69 1.34 -29.45
C PRO A 2 11.34 1.90 -30.73
N GLN A 3 12.20 2.91 -30.60
CA GLN A 3 12.66 3.73 -31.74
C GLN A 3 13.87 3.13 -32.45
N HIS A 4 14.72 2.38 -31.75
CA HIS A 4 15.97 1.81 -32.29
C HIS A 4 16.31 0.46 -31.63
N GLU A 5 15.56 -0.60 -31.98
CA GLU A 5 15.80 -1.95 -31.44
C GLU A 5 16.91 -2.71 -32.18
N PHE A 6 17.79 -3.38 -31.43
CA PHE A 6 18.59 -4.48 -31.95
C PHE A 6 18.82 -5.56 -30.88
N ILE A 7 19.16 -6.77 -31.31
CA ILE A 7 19.34 -7.94 -30.45
C ILE A 7 20.74 -8.49 -30.71
N PRO A 8 21.68 -8.42 -29.75
CA PRO A 8 22.98 -9.07 -29.93
C PRO A 8 22.80 -10.58 -30.12
N GLN A 9 23.50 -11.15 -31.10
CA GLN A 9 23.33 -12.55 -31.51
C GLN A 9 24.53 -13.42 -31.21
N ALA A 10 25.75 -12.87 -31.16
CA ALA A 10 26.96 -13.65 -31.03
C ALA A 10 27.59 -13.50 -29.64
N TYR A 11 27.64 -14.59 -28.87
CA TYR A 11 28.18 -14.60 -27.50
C TYR A 11 29.26 -15.65 -27.31
N VAL A 12 30.29 -15.28 -26.54
CA VAL A 12 31.35 -16.20 -26.10
C VAL A 12 31.40 -16.22 -24.57
N LEU A 13 31.64 -17.40 -24.02
CA LEU A 13 31.87 -17.58 -22.58
C LEU A 13 33.23 -16.98 -22.22
N THR A 14 33.25 -16.03 -21.28
CA THR A 14 34.48 -15.31 -20.88
C THR A 14 34.90 -15.58 -19.46
N GLU A 15 33.95 -15.75 -18.55
CA GLU A 15 34.21 -16.14 -17.17
C GLU A 15 33.25 -17.27 -16.79
N GLU A 16 33.77 -18.29 -16.12
CA GLU A 16 32.98 -19.42 -15.64
C GLU A 16 33.27 -19.66 -14.17
N GLY A 17 32.23 -19.57 -13.33
CA GLY A 17 32.30 -19.90 -11.92
C GLY A 17 31.53 -21.17 -11.56
N PRO A 18 31.66 -21.67 -10.32
CA PRO A 18 30.94 -22.85 -9.83
C PRO A 18 29.42 -22.64 -9.73
N SER A 19 28.93 -21.43 -9.87
CA SER A 19 27.52 -21.06 -9.72
C SER A 19 27.14 -19.88 -10.61
N SER A 20 28.02 -19.51 -11.53
CA SER A 20 27.88 -18.33 -12.37
C SER A 20 28.52 -18.54 -13.74
N LEU A 21 28.14 -17.66 -14.66
CA LEU A 21 28.82 -17.51 -15.94
C LEU A 21 28.71 -16.07 -16.42
N THR A 22 29.68 -15.65 -17.21
CA THR A 22 29.67 -14.40 -17.97
C THR A 22 29.84 -14.70 -19.45
N LEU A 23 29.00 -14.06 -20.26
CA LEU A 23 29.10 -14.04 -21.71
C LEU A 23 29.38 -12.62 -22.19
N ASN A 24 30.31 -12.48 -23.12
CA ASN A 24 30.49 -11.22 -23.85
C ASN A 24 29.97 -11.37 -25.27
N SER A 25 29.19 -10.39 -25.71
CA SER A 25 28.76 -10.28 -27.09
C SER A 25 29.92 -9.81 -27.97
N THR A 26 30.20 -10.56 -29.04
CA THR A 26 31.26 -10.23 -30.00
C THR A 26 30.81 -9.28 -31.10
N ASP A 27 29.49 -9.05 -31.23
CA ASP A 27 28.86 -8.21 -32.25
C ASP A 27 28.37 -6.85 -31.73
N SER A 28 28.27 -6.65 -30.42
CA SER A 28 27.74 -5.41 -29.83
C SER A 28 28.51 -4.85 -28.62
N GLY A 29 29.40 -5.65 -28.01
CA GLY A 29 30.12 -5.25 -26.80
C GLY A 29 29.28 -5.29 -25.51
N PHE A 30 28.05 -5.82 -25.55
CA PHE A 30 27.27 -6.09 -24.34
C PHE A 30 27.82 -7.30 -23.57
N ARG A 31 27.68 -7.26 -22.25
CA ARG A 31 28.01 -8.34 -21.32
C ARG A 31 26.73 -8.86 -20.68
N PHE A 32 26.54 -10.17 -20.73
CA PHE A 32 25.50 -10.88 -19.99
C PHE A 32 26.15 -11.69 -18.87
N ALA A 33 25.57 -11.68 -17.68
CA ALA A 33 25.99 -12.58 -16.60
C ALA A 33 24.79 -13.21 -15.92
N PHE A 34 24.96 -14.46 -15.49
CA PHE A 34 24.01 -15.20 -14.68
C PHE A 34 24.72 -15.73 -13.44
N GLU A 35 24.10 -15.56 -12.27
CA GLU A 35 24.62 -16.00 -10.98
C GLU A 35 23.51 -16.69 -10.16
N ALA A 36 23.79 -17.89 -9.65
CA ALA A 36 23.02 -18.47 -8.56
C ALA A 36 23.61 -17.97 -7.22
N LEU A 37 22.84 -17.19 -6.48
CA LEU A 37 23.31 -16.57 -5.25
C LEU A 37 23.06 -17.47 -4.04
N ARG A 38 21.89 -18.13 -4.02
CA ARG A 38 21.49 -19.15 -3.03
C ARG A 38 20.29 -19.94 -3.57
N PRO A 39 19.86 -21.05 -2.92
CA PRO A 39 18.65 -21.75 -3.34
C PRO A 39 17.44 -20.79 -3.47
N GLY A 40 16.81 -20.79 -4.65
CA GLY A 40 15.67 -19.92 -4.94
C GLY A 40 15.99 -18.49 -5.36
N LEU A 41 17.24 -18.04 -5.35
CA LEU A 41 17.61 -16.67 -5.72
C LEU A 41 18.73 -16.64 -6.75
N PHE A 42 18.44 -16.03 -7.89
CA PHE A 42 19.35 -15.87 -9.02
C PHE A 42 19.43 -14.41 -9.44
N ARG A 43 20.53 -14.02 -10.07
CA ARG A 43 20.75 -12.67 -10.59
C ARG A 43 21.17 -12.74 -12.05
N THR A 44 20.61 -11.85 -12.86
CA THR A 44 21.01 -11.61 -14.24
C THR A 44 21.43 -10.17 -14.43
N THR A 45 22.50 -9.95 -15.19
CA THR A 45 22.87 -8.60 -15.65
C THR A 45 23.04 -8.58 -17.16
N PHE A 46 22.61 -7.51 -17.80
CA PHE A 46 22.81 -7.27 -19.22
C PHE A 46 23.14 -5.78 -19.45
N TYR A 47 24.41 -5.49 -19.76
CA TYR A 47 24.90 -4.10 -19.77
C TYR A 47 26.07 -3.90 -20.75
N SER A 48 26.38 -2.64 -21.02
CA SER A 48 27.56 -2.22 -21.79
C SER A 48 28.10 -0.89 -21.27
N LEU A 49 29.13 -0.33 -21.90
CA LEU A 49 29.63 1.00 -21.54
C LEU A 49 28.62 2.12 -21.80
N THR A 50 27.76 1.97 -22.82
CA THR A 50 26.72 2.95 -23.15
C THR A 50 25.41 2.70 -22.39
N HIS A 51 25.23 1.49 -21.87
CA HIS A 51 24.07 1.07 -21.10
C HIS A 51 24.56 0.51 -19.76
N PRO A 52 25.05 1.37 -18.83
CA PRO A 52 25.57 0.93 -17.56
C PRO A 52 24.45 0.39 -16.67
N LEU A 53 24.79 -0.51 -15.74
CA LEU A 53 23.85 -0.98 -14.71
C LEU A 53 23.29 0.21 -13.89
N PRO A 54 22.13 0.03 -13.21
CA PRO A 54 21.55 1.06 -12.36
C PRO A 54 22.61 1.66 -11.41
N PRO A 55 22.84 2.98 -11.44
CA PRO A 55 23.94 3.60 -10.70
C PRO A 55 23.69 3.64 -9.18
N HIS A 56 22.41 3.57 -8.77
CA HIS A 56 21.96 3.40 -7.40
C HIS A 56 20.88 2.30 -7.40
N PRO A 57 21.25 1.03 -7.19
CA PRO A 57 20.26 -0.05 -7.16
C PRO A 57 19.37 0.06 -5.92
N SER A 58 18.06 -0.09 -6.10
CA SER A 58 17.06 -0.03 -5.02
C SER A 58 17.12 -1.22 -4.04
N ALA A 59 18.00 -2.19 -4.28
CA ALA A 59 18.25 -3.35 -3.43
C ALA A 59 19.75 -3.54 -3.18
N PHE A 60 20.08 -4.16 -2.05
CA PHE A 60 21.45 -4.56 -1.77
C PHE A 60 21.79 -5.84 -2.54
N ARG A 61 22.99 -5.92 -3.10
CA ARG A 61 23.50 -7.17 -3.66
C ARG A 61 23.87 -8.11 -2.51
N PRO A 62 23.19 -9.26 -2.34
CA PRO A 62 23.52 -10.17 -1.26
C PRO A 62 24.83 -10.92 -1.57
N SER A 63 25.54 -11.31 -0.52
CA SER A 63 26.66 -12.25 -0.63
C SER A 63 26.15 -13.61 -1.12
N GLN A 64 26.96 -14.29 -1.93
CA GLN A 64 26.64 -15.66 -2.34
C GLN A 64 26.69 -16.61 -1.13
N ASN A 65 25.65 -17.41 -0.97
CA ASN A 65 25.56 -18.46 0.04
C ASN A 65 24.88 -19.70 -0.56
N LEU A 66 25.70 -20.70 -0.92
CA LEU A 66 25.24 -21.99 -1.45
C LEU A 66 25.39 -23.11 -0.40
N GLU A 67 25.57 -22.75 0.87
CA GLU A 67 25.75 -23.70 1.96
C GLU A 67 24.49 -24.58 2.11
N GLY A 68 24.69 -25.90 2.24
CA GLY A 68 23.60 -26.87 2.24
C GLY A 68 23.01 -27.21 0.86
N ALA A 69 23.48 -26.57 -0.22
CA ALA A 69 23.25 -27.04 -1.59
C ALA A 69 24.52 -27.74 -2.11
N ASP A 70 24.36 -28.87 -2.80
CA ASP A 70 25.43 -29.51 -3.59
C ASP A 70 25.25 -29.07 -5.05
N PRO A 71 25.82 -27.92 -5.47
CA PRO A 71 25.58 -27.39 -6.80
C PRO A 71 26.15 -28.35 -7.84
N LYS A 72 25.27 -28.97 -8.63
CA LYS A 72 25.69 -29.83 -9.74
C LYS A 72 25.78 -29.02 -11.01
N LEU A 73 26.94 -29.10 -11.64
CA LEU A 73 27.25 -28.37 -12.85
C LEU A 73 27.37 -29.32 -14.03
N ASN A 74 26.80 -28.89 -15.15
CA ASN A 74 27.08 -29.49 -16.44
C ASN A 74 27.17 -28.38 -17.48
N THR A 75 28.37 -28.15 -17.99
CA THR A 75 28.62 -27.21 -19.09
C THR A 75 28.94 -28.03 -20.34
N ALA A 76 28.14 -27.86 -21.39
CA ALA A 76 28.30 -28.59 -22.65
C ALA A 76 27.96 -27.68 -23.83
N GLY A 77 28.95 -27.44 -24.70
CA GLY A 77 28.78 -26.54 -25.85
C GLY A 77 28.36 -25.13 -25.42
N SER A 78 27.27 -24.62 -26.01
CA SER A 78 26.70 -23.30 -25.70
C SER A 78 25.58 -23.36 -24.65
N GLN A 79 25.66 -24.30 -23.70
CA GLN A 79 24.71 -24.44 -22.62
C GLN A 79 25.43 -24.72 -21.30
N LYS A 80 24.94 -24.09 -20.22
CA LYS A 80 25.33 -24.37 -18.84
C LYS A 80 24.11 -24.67 -18.00
N ARG A 81 24.17 -25.75 -17.23
CA ARG A 81 23.15 -26.14 -16.26
C ARG A 81 23.74 -26.09 -14.84
N ILE A 82 23.00 -25.44 -13.95
CA ILE A 82 23.33 -25.28 -12.54
C ILE A 82 22.14 -25.79 -11.73
N VAL A 83 22.34 -26.84 -10.95
CA VAL A 83 21.31 -27.36 -10.03
C VAL A 83 21.61 -26.84 -8.65
N VAL A 84 20.69 -26.08 -8.04
CA VAL A 84 20.82 -25.55 -6.68
C VAL A 84 19.56 -25.92 -5.90
N GLY A 85 19.71 -26.79 -4.89
CA GLY A 85 18.58 -27.35 -4.16
C GLY A 85 17.63 -28.13 -5.09
N ASN A 86 16.35 -27.76 -5.08
CA ASN A 86 15.31 -28.35 -5.93
C ASN A 86 15.09 -27.60 -7.26
N ILE A 87 15.99 -26.69 -7.64
CA ILE A 87 15.86 -25.85 -8.83
C ILE A 87 17.00 -26.15 -9.80
N THR A 88 16.66 -26.37 -11.07
CA THR A 88 17.60 -26.42 -12.17
C THR A 88 17.53 -25.11 -12.95
N ALA A 89 18.62 -24.35 -12.94
CA ALA A 89 18.83 -23.22 -13.82
C ALA A 89 19.59 -23.67 -15.07
N SER A 90 19.14 -23.27 -16.25
CA SER A 90 19.84 -23.51 -17.51
C SER A 90 19.99 -22.19 -18.26
N VAL A 91 21.19 -21.95 -18.78
CA VAL A 91 21.52 -20.80 -19.63
C VAL A 91 22.03 -21.32 -20.96
N GLU A 92 21.40 -20.91 -22.05
CA GLU A 92 21.77 -21.25 -23.44
C GLU A 92 22.19 -19.99 -24.19
N TRP A 93 23.26 -20.05 -24.98
CA TRP A 93 23.79 -18.89 -25.73
C TRP A 93 24.20 -19.22 -27.17
N THR A 94 23.44 -20.09 -27.84
CA THR A 94 23.57 -20.29 -29.30
C THR A 94 23.17 -19.05 -30.12
N GLY A 95 22.52 -18.07 -29.46
CA GLY A 95 22.17 -16.75 -29.95
C GLY A 95 22.11 -15.78 -28.76
N CYS A 96 21.09 -14.91 -28.72
CA CYS A 96 20.77 -14.14 -27.51
C CYS A 96 20.57 -15.08 -26.29
N PRO A 97 21.16 -14.82 -25.11
CA PRO A 97 21.12 -15.73 -23.96
C PRO A 97 19.71 -16.02 -23.49
N VAL A 98 19.39 -17.30 -23.23
CA VAL A 98 18.08 -17.74 -22.73
C VAL A 98 18.25 -18.39 -21.37
N VAL A 99 17.67 -17.79 -20.34
CA VAL A 99 17.56 -18.36 -19.00
C VAL A 99 16.29 -19.18 -18.88
N SER A 100 16.40 -20.39 -18.32
CA SER A 100 15.27 -21.23 -17.93
C SER A 100 15.45 -21.70 -16.49
N LEU A 101 14.40 -21.56 -15.66
CA LEU A 101 14.38 -22.06 -14.28
C LEU A 101 13.29 -23.12 -14.14
N GLN A 102 13.66 -24.28 -13.59
CA GLN A 102 12.77 -25.43 -13.45
C GLN A 102 12.79 -25.96 -12.02
N LEU A 103 11.60 -26.10 -11.43
CA LEU A 103 11.42 -26.82 -10.17
C LEU A 103 11.48 -28.33 -10.43
N ALA A 104 12.18 -29.08 -9.57
CA ALA A 104 12.33 -30.54 -9.69
C ALA A 104 10.99 -31.29 -9.71
N SER A 105 9.94 -30.71 -9.11
CA SER A 105 8.57 -31.24 -9.11
C SER A 105 7.81 -31.03 -10.43
N GLN A 106 8.39 -30.33 -11.40
CA GLN A 106 7.72 -29.95 -12.65
C GLN A 106 8.51 -30.42 -13.87
N GLU A 107 7.81 -30.90 -14.91
CA GLU A 107 8.44 -31.29 -16.18
C GLU A 107 8.84 -30.08 -17.05
N LYS A 108 8.09 -28.98 -16.92
CA LYS A 108 8.30 -27.75 -17.68
C LYS A 108 8.91 -26.68 -16.77
N PRO A 109 9.74 -25.78 -17.32
CA PRO A 109 10.32 -24.70 -16.52
C PRO A 109 9.23 -23.76 -16.00
N ILE A 110 9.36 -23.29 -14.75
CA ILE A 110 8.48 -22.26 -14.17
C ILE A 110 8.72 -20.91 -14.86
N HIS A 111 9.94 -20.68 -15.34
CA HIS A 111 10.36 -19.49 -16.09
C HIS A 111 11.21 -19.85 -17.29
N ARG A 112 11.00 -19.13 -18.40
CA ARG A 112 11.87 -19.19 -19.55
C ARG A 112 11.86 -17.85 -20.29
N ASP A 113 13.03 -17.36 -20.64
CA ASP A 113 13.14 -16.18 -21.51
C ASP A 113 12.64 -16.51 -22.92
N LEU A 114 12.21 -15.48 -23.66
CA LEU A 114 11.70 -15.66 -25.01
C LEU A 114 12.85 -15.94 -25.97
N GLN A 115 12.82 -17.11 -26.61
CA GLN A 115 13.89 -17.53 -27.52
C GLN A 115 14.03 -16.56 -28.71
N PHE A 116 15.29 -16.27 -29.08
CA PHE A 116 15.69 -15.31 -30.12
C PHE A 116 15.44 -13.82 -29.79
N ARG A 117 14.77 -13.49 -28.68
CA ARG A 117 14.40 -12.09 -28.33
C ARG A 117 14.51 -11.78 -26.83
N SER A 118 15.24 -12.59 -26.06
CA SER A 118 15.28 -12.48 -24.59
C SER A 118 15.77 -11.12 -24.10
N TYR A 119 16.87 -10.61 -24.67
CA TYR A 119 17.44 -9.30 -24.32
C TYR A 119 17.57 -8.41 -25.56
N VAL A 120 16.85 -7.29 -25.57
CA VAL A 120 16.82 -6.33 -26.67
C VAL A 120 17.36 -4.99 -26.18
N VAL A 121 18.18 -4.33 -26.98
CA VAL A 121 18.64 -2.96 -26.72
C VAL A 121 17.71 -2.00 -27.43
N ASP A 122 17.23 -0.96 -26.75
CA ASP A 122 16.35 0.07 -27.31
C ASP A 122 16.85 1.47 -26.97
N SER A 123 17.47 2.14 -27.95
CA SER A 123 17.98 3.50 -27.82
C SER A 123 18.86 3.72 -26.58
N THR A 124 18.33 4.27 -25.49
CA THR A 124 19.01 4.55 -24.22
C THR A 124 18.86 3.42 -23.19
N GLY A 125 17.96 2.48 -23.43
CA GLY A 125 17.53 1.45 -22.50
C GLY A 125 17.53 0.04 -23.08
N ILE A 126 16.78 -0.85 -22.44
CA ILE A 126 16.76 -2.29 -22.74
C ILE A 126 15.36 -2.87 -22.56
N ALA A 127 15.13 -4.06 -23.11
CA ALA A 127 13.93 -4.84 -22.88
C ALA A 127 14.26 -6.31 -22.62
N HIS A 128 13.57 -6.90 -21.63
CA HIS A 128 13.64 -8.33 -21.29
C HIS A 128 12.33 -9.02 -21.64
N TYR A 129 12.38 -9.97 -22.58
CA TYR A 129 11.22 -10.74 -23.03
C TYR A 129 11.20 -12.13 -22.41
N THR A 130 10.05 -12.52 -21.89
CA THR A 130 9.83 -13.82 -21.24
C THR A 130 8.55 -14.49 -21.71
N VAL A 131 8.49 -15.81 -21.60
CA VAL A 131 7.32 -16.59 -22.02
C VAL A 131 6.11 -16.26 -21.13
N TYR A 132 4.95 -16.04 -21.75
CA TYR A 132 3.68 -15.86 -21.06
C TYR A 132 2.93 -17.19 -20.88
N LYS A 133 2.43 -17.43 -19.67
CA LYS A 133 1.61 -18.60 -19.31
C LYS A 133 0.21 -18.13 -18.95
N ARG A 134 -0.81 -18.72 -19.57
CA ARG A 134 -2.21 -18.28 -19.43
C ARG A 134 -2.86 -18.71 -18.11
N ASP A 135 -2.39 -19.80 -17.53
CA ASP A 135 -2.85 -20.43 -16.29
C ASP A 135 -2.05 -19.92 -15.07
N THR A 136 -1.76 -18.62 -15.04
CA THR A 136 -0.87 -18.00 -14.06
C THR A 136 -1.52 -16.74 -13.49
N LEU A 137 -1.50 -16.62 -12.17
CA LEU A 137 -1.81 -15.38 -11.47
C LEU A 137 -0.59 -14.46 -11.57
N HIS A 138 -0.76 -13.29 -12.16
CA HIS A 138 0.28 -12.26 -12.24
C HIS A 138 -0.06 -11.16 -11.24
N VAL A 139 0.86 -10.86 -10.31
CA VAL A 139 0.68 -9.91 -9.19
C VAL A 139 1.98 -9.17 -8.90
N GLY A 140 1.91 -8.16 -8.03
CA GLY A 140 3.02 -7.28 -7.67
C GLY A 140 2.89 -5.92 -8.34
N LEU A 141 4.00 -5.42 -8.88
CA LEU A 141 4.18 -4.08 -9.44
C LEU A 141 3.86 -2.92 -8.48
N GLY A 142 3.86 -3.19 -7.17
CA GLY A 142 3.44 -2.22 -6.16
C GLY A 142 1.93 -2.04 -6.14
N GLU A 143 1.50 -0.82 -6.43
CA GLU A 143 0.09 -0.44 -6.52
C GLU A 143 -0.24 -0.20 -7.99
N LYS A 144 -1.20 -0.96 -8.52
CA LYS A 144 -1.66 -0.87 -9.91
C LYS A 144 -3.18 -0.95 -9.98
N ALA A 145 -3.74 -0.35 -11.03
CA ALA A 145 -5.17 -0.37 -11.30
C ALA A 145 -5.76 -1.77 -11.12
N ALA A 146 -6.92 -1.85 -10.48
CA ALA A 146 -7.67 -3.07 -10.26
C ALA A 146 -8.05 -3.73 -11.60
N PRO A 147 -8.31 -5.06 -11.64
CA PRO A 147 -8.28 -6.02 -10.52
C PRO A 147 -6.87 -6.45 -10.10
N MET A 148 -6.76 -7.32 -9.09
CA MET A 148 -5.48 -7.84 -8.57
C MET A 148 -4.65 -8.54 -9.67
N ASN A 149 -5.26 -9.43 -10.46
CA ASN A 149 -4.57 -10.17 -11.53
C ASN A 149 -4.16 -9.26 -12.69
N LEU A 150 -2.86 -9.10 -12.89
CA LEU A 150 -2.24 -8.21 -13.89
C LEU A 150 -2.21 -8.79 -15.31
N SER A 151 -2.67 -10.04 -15.50
CA SER A 151 -2.70 -10.73 -16.80
C SER A 151 -3.40 -9.94 -17.91
N ASN A 152 -2.85 -10.02 -19.12
CA ASN A 152 -3.34 -9.39 -20.35
C ASN A 152 -3.46 -7.86 -20.30
N ARG A 153 -2.65 -7.20 -19.47
CA ARG A 153 -2.62 -5.74 -19.33
C ARG A 153 -1.22 -5.16 -19.57
N HIS A 154 -1.18 -3.85 -19.77
CA HIS A 154 0.04 -3.07 -19.96
C HIS A 154 0.13 -2.04 -18.84
N PHE A 155 1.32 -1.85 -18.27
CA PHE A 155 1.55 -0.96 -17.14
C PHE A 155 2.79 -0.10 -17.37
N ILE A 156 2.70 1.14 -16.93
CA ILE A 156 3.79 2.10 -16.87
C ILE A 156 4.46 1.96 -15.50
N LEU A 157 5.76 1.69 -15.50
CA LEU A 157 6.61 1.73 -14.31
C LEU A 157 7.15 3.15 -14.14
N SER A 158 6.29 3.99 -13.59
CA SER A 158 6.55 5.35 -13.14
C SER A 158 5.59 5.63 -11.99
N ALA A 159 5.88 6.68 -11.24
CA ALA A 159 4.90 7.29 -10.35
C ALA A 159 4.38 8.59 -11.00
N THR A 160 3.13 8.94 -10.74
CA THR A 160 2.58 10.27 -11.06
C THR A 160 1.54 10.69 -10.05
N ASP A 161 1.36 12.00 -9.92
CA ASP A 161 0.20 12.55 -9.22
C ASP A 161 -1.06 12.31 -10.06
N CYS A 162 -1.88 11.35 -9.65
CA CYS A 162 -3.12 10.97 -10.31
C CYS A 162 -4.34 11.32 -9.45
N PHE A 163 -4.38 12.56 -8.97
CA PHE A 163 -5.51 13.14 -8.23
C PHE A 163 -6.87 12.73 -8.83
N GLY A 164 -7.71 12.03 -8.05
CA GLY A 164 -9.02 11.57 -8.50
C GLY A 164 -8.99 10.45 -9.54
N TYR A 165 -8.06 9.49 -9.41
CA TYR A 165 -7.90 8.40 -10.38
C TYR A 165 -9.09 7.43 -10.47
N ASP A 166 -9.30 6.87 -11.67
CA ASP A 166 -10.20 5.74 -11.90
C ASP A 166 -9.48 4.45 -11.50
N ILE A 167 -10.05 3.76 -10.51
CA ILE A 167 -9.49 2.56 -9.88
C ILE A 167 -9.20 1.41 -10.85
N TYR A 168 -9.89 1.33 -12.00
CA TYR A 168 -9.76 0.25 -12.98
C TYR A 168 -9.00 0.66 -14.24
N ARG A 169 -8.89 1.96 -14.52
CA ARG A 169 -8.42 2.46 -15.84
C ARG A 169 -7.17 3.34 -15.77
N THR A 170 -6.91 4.00 -14.64
CA THR A 170 -5.78 4.92 -14.52
C THR A 170 -4.48 4.17 -14.20
N ASP A 171 -3.46 4.31 -15.04
CA ASP A 171 -2.08 3.92 -14.78
C ASP A 171 -1.14 4.86 -15.58
N PRO A 172 0.02 5.30 -15.03
CA PRO A 172 0.57 4.96 -13.72
C PRO A 172 -0.22 5.55 -12.55
N LEU A 173 -0.08 4.91 -11.39
CA LEU A 173 -0.50 5.44 -10.09
C LEU A 173 0.71 6.02 -9.33
N TYR A 174 0.69 5.98 -8.00
CA TYR A 174 1.69 6.68 -7.19
C TYR A 174 2.98 5.89 -6.96
N LYS A 175 3.05 4.58 -7.23
CA LYS A 175 4.21 3.74 -6.86
C LYS A 175 5.00 3.22 -8.05
N HIS A 176 6.33 3.19 -7.88
CA HIS A 176 7.28 2.61 -8.82
C HIS A 176 7.96 1.39 -8.18
N ILE A 177 7.42 0.20 -8.41
CA ILE A 177 8.02 -1.04 -7.91
C ILE A 177 8.05 -2.06 -9.06
N PRO A 178 9.20 -2.28 -9.72
CA PRO A 178 9.30 -3.19 -10.86
C PRO A 178 9.46 -4.67 -10.42
N LEU A 179 8.52 -5.17 -9.60
CA LEU A 179 8.46 -6.56 -9.11
C LEU A 179 7.28 -7.30 -9.75
N LEU A 180 7.50 -8.25 -10.64
CA LEU A 180 6.43 -9.08 -11.20
C LEU A 180 6.48 -10.51 -10.64
N ILE A 181 5.42 -10.92 -9.96
CA ILE A 181 5.24 -12.27 -9.40
C ILE A 181 4.30 -13.08 -10.30
N ASN A 182 4.72 -14.29 -10.65
CA ASN A 182 3.97 -15.27 -11.42
C ASN A 182 3.69 -16.48 -10.53
N ALA A 183 2.42 -16.70 -10.17
CA ALA A 183 2.01 -17.78 -9.29
C ALA A 183 1.15 -18.80 -10.04
N THR A 184 1.43 -20.08 -9.80
CA THR A 184 0.66 -21.23 -10.28
C THR A 184 0.39 -22.17 -9.11
N PRO A 185 -0.55 -23.13 -9.23
CA PRO A 185 -0.78 -24.13 -8.18
C PRO A 185 0.48 -24.91 -7.76
N ASN A 186 1.48 -25.01 -8.65
CA ASN A 186 2.63 -25.89 -8.48
C ASN A 186 3.95 -25.16 -8.20
N GLY A 187 3.94 -23.82 -8.16
CA GLY A 187 5.16 -23.04 -7.97
C GLY A 187 4.99 -21.56 -8.31
N CYS A 188 5.96 -20.77 -7.86
CA CYS A 188 5.97 -19.32 -8.01
C CYS A 188 7.34 -18.81 -8.46
N ILE A 189 7.35 -17.76 -9.30
CA ILE A 189 8.55 -17.00 -9.63
C ILE A 189 8.30 -15.50 -9.62
N ALA A 190 9.18 -14.74 -8.99
CA ALA A 190 9.23 -13.28 -9.08
C ALA A 190 10.44 -12.79 -9.90
N MET A 191 10.27 -11.70 -10.64
CA MET A 191 11.31 -10.99 -11.40
C MET A 191 11.33 -9.56 -10.90
N PHE A 192 12.50 -9.04 -10.53
CA PHE A 192 12.64 -7.73 -9.93
C PHE A 192 13.84 -6.97 -10.48
N SER A 193 13.60 -5.79 -11.06
CA SER A 193 14.66 -4.86 -11.48
C SER A 193 15.05 -3.92 -10.35
N THR A 194 16.34 -3.67 -10.18
CA THR A 194 16.82 -2.71 -9.15
C THR A 194 16.72 -1.25 -9.58
N SER A 195 16.40 -0.99 -10.85
CA SER A 195 16.44 0.36 -11.43
C SER A 195 15.36 1.29 -10.88
N HIS A 196 15.71 2.55 -10.68
CA HIS A 196 14.76 3.65 -10.45
C HIS A 196 14.30 4.31 -11.77
N SER A 197 14.84 3.87 -12.90
CA SER A 197 14.48 4.41 -14.21
C SER A 197 13.03 4.08 -14.55
N ARG A 198 12.44 4.89 -15.42
CA ARG A 198 11.11 4.64 -15.96
C ARG A 198 11.11 3.39 -16.82
N GLY A 199 9.93 2.82 -17.00
CA GLY A 199 9.78 1.68 -17.88
C GLY A 199 8.33 1.30 -18.10
N THR A 200 8.13 0.14 -18.72
CA THR A 200 6.81 -0.46 -18.92
C THR A 200 6.86 -1.96 -18.73
N TYR A 201 5.72 -2.56 -18.38
CA TYR A 201 5.49 -3.99 -18.39
C TYR A 201 4.28 -4.30 -19.26
N SER A 202 4.45 -5.10 -20.32
CA SER A 202 3.33 -5.80 -20.94
C SER A 202 3.29 -7.22 -20.42
N ILE A 203 2.14 -7.65 -19.90
CA ILE A 203 1.96 -8.97 -19.31
C ILE A 203 0.95 -9.73 -20.17
N GLY A 204 1.40 -10.28 -21.30
CA GLY A 204 0.54 -11.01 -22.23
C GLY A 204 -0.44 -10.16 -23.04
N SER A 205 -0.43 -8.83 -22.88
CA SER A 205 -1.25 -7.91 -23.68
C SER A 205 -0.70 -7.73 -25.11
N GLU A 206 0.61 -7.88 -25.29
CA GLU A 206 1.26 -7.91 -26.60
C GLU A 206 1.27 -9.33 -27.18
N ILE A 207 1.12 -9.42 -28.50
CA ILE A 207 1.13 -10.67 -29.26
C ILE A 207 1.87 -10.48 -30.59
N ASP A 208 2.67 -11.47 -30.95
CA ASP A 208 3.25 -11.61 -32.28
C ASP A 208 2.91 -12.97 -32.90
N GLY A 209 2.79 -13.06 -34.22
CA GLY A 209 2.42 -14.30 -34.92
C GLY A 209 3.48 -15.42 -34.80
N LEU A 210 4.75 -15.08 -34.60
CA LEU A 210 5.87 -16.01 -34.49
C LEU A 210 6.15 -16.41 -33.03
N TRP A 211 5.97 -15.48 -32.08
CA TRP A 211 6.27 -15.70 -30.66
C TRP A 211 5.03 -15.94 -29.78
N GLY A 212 3.82 -15.70 -30.31
CA GLY A 212 2.59 -15.74 -29.53
C GLY A 212 2.50 -14.58 -28.53
N HIS A 213 1.79 -14.81 -27.42
CA HIS A 213 1.78 -13.87 -26.29
C HIS A 213 3.08 -14.02 -25.49
N PHE A 214 3.61 -12.89 -25.03
CA PHE A 214 4.80 -12.82 -24.19
C PHE A 214 4.62 -11.81 -23.07
N LYS A 215 5.52 -11.85 -22.09
CA LYS A 215 5.71 -10.74 -21.15
C LYS A 215 6.96 -9.98 -21.57
N VAL A 216 6.94 -8.67 -21.40
CA VAL A 216 8.11 -7.84 -21.70
C VAL A 216 8.21 -6.72 -20.68
N TYR A 217 9.36 -6.65 -20.03
CA TYR A 217 9.81 -5.49 -19.26
C TYR A 217 10.64 -4.60 -20.16
N ARG A 218 10.33 -3.31 -20.23
CA ARG A 218 11.16 -2.31 -20.94
C ARG A 218 11.62 -1.28 -19.93
N GLN A 219 12.92 -1.08 -19.82
CA GLN A 219 13.52 -0.04 -19.00
C GLN A 219 14.03 1.05 -19.93
N ASP A 220 13.65 2.30 -19.68
CA ASP A 220 13.87 3.39 -20.63
C ASP A 220 15.35 3.82 -20.71
N TYR A 221 16.14 3.58 -19.65
CA TYR A 221 17.55 3.98 -19.58
C TYR A 221 18.45 2.93 -18.94
N GLY A 222 19.69 2.85 -19.43
CA GLY A 222 20.74 2.01 -18.84
C GLY A 222 20.61 0.52 -19.19
N GLY A 223 21.49 -0.27 -18.60
CA GLY A 223 21.47 -1.72 -18.63
C GLY A 223 20.57 -2.32 -17.55
N LEU A 224 20.47 -3.63 -17.56
CA LEU A 224 19.56 -4.41 -16.72
C LEU A 224 20.32 -5.08 -15.59
N GLU A 225 19.85 -4.91 -14.37
CA GLU A 225 20.12 -5.80 -13.24
C GLU A 225 18.79 -6.33 -12.72
N GLU A 226 18.60 -7.65 -12.80
CA GLU A 226 17.39 -8.32 -12.34
C GLU A 226 17.68 -9.48 -11.41
N TYR A 227 16.80 -9.64 -10.43
CA TYR A 227 16.75 -10.80 -9.54
C TYR A 227 15.57 -11.70 -9.91
N LEU A 228 15.85 -12.99 -10.06
CA LEU A 228 14.87 -14.03 -10.28
C LEU A 228 14.72 -14.85 -9.00
N MET A 229 13.51 -14.91 -8.47
CA MET A 229 13.21 -15.52 -7.17
C MET A 229 12.22 -16.65 -7.36
N VAL A 230 12.59 -17.88 -7.03
CA VAL A 230 11.78 -19.08 -7.23
C VAL A 230 11.41 -19.71 -5.90
N GLY A 231 10.12 -19.98 -5.72
CA GLY A 231 9.56 -20.61 -4.53
C GLY A 231 8.40 -21.53 -4.85
N LYS A 232 7.87 -22.21 -3.83
CA LYS A 232 6.67 -23.04 -3.98
C LYS A 232 5.41 -22.17 -3.94
N THR A 233 5.42 -21.12 -3.13
CA THR A 233 4.28 -20.23 -2.84
C THR A 233 4.64 -18.77 -3.08
N ILE A 234 3.62 -17.88 -3.08
CA ILE A 234 3.84 -16.42 -3.11
C ILE A 234 4.62 -15.98 -1.85
N GLN A 235 4.35 -16.59 -0.70
CA GLN A 235 5.06 -16.31 0.54
C GLN A 235 6.57 -16.52 0.43
N ASP A 236 6.99 -17.61 -0.23
CA ASP A 236 8.41 -17.91 -0.39
C ASP A 236 9.13 -16.81 -1.18
N VAL A 237 8.55 -16.38 -2.31
CA VAL A 237 9.17 -15.34 -3.16
C VAL A 237 9.10 -13.95 -2.54
N VAL A 238 8.03 -13.62 -1.80
CA VAL A 238 7.92 -12.36 -1.06
C VAL A 238 8.96 -12.30 0.07
N LYS A 239 9.22 -13.42 0.76
CA LYS A 239 10.29 -13.51 1.76
C LYS A 239 11.67 -13.30 1.12
N ILE A 240 11.95 -13.97 0.00
CA ILE A 240 13.21 -13.77 -0.74
C ILE A 240 13.36 -12.32 -1.18
N TYR A 241 12.27 -11.68 -1.63
CA TYR A 241 12.25 -10.27 -1.99
C TYR A 241 12.57 -9.37 -0.78
N ALA A 242 11.96 -9.60 0.37
CA ALA A 242 12.27 -8.87 1.61
C ALA A 242 13.73 -9.00 2.04
N GLU A 243 14.34 -10.18 1.85
CA GLU A 243 15.77 -10.40 2.12
C GLU A 243 16.68 -9.58 1.18
N LEU A 244 16.19 -9.13 0.01
CA LEU A 244 16.92 -8.26 -0.92
C LEU A 244 16.74 -6.76 -0.62
N VAL A 245 15.51 -6.33 -0.37
CA VAL A 245 15.16 -4.90 -0.31
C VAL A 245 15.02 -4.37 1.12
N GLY A 246 14.90 -5.26 2.10
CA GLY A 246 14.61 -4.98 3.50
C GLY A 246 13.25 -5.50 3.92
N PHE A 247 13.16 -5.98 5.16
CA PHE A 247 11.89 -6.35 5.77
C PHE A 247 11.03 -5.11 6.09
N PRO A 248 9.70 -5.24 6.10
CA PRO A 248 8.79 -4.14 6.46
C PRO A 248 9.19 -3.50 7.78
N ARG A 249 9.17 -2.17 7.85
CA ARG A 249 9.55 -1.43 9.06
C ARG A 249 8.53 -1.60 10.19
N LEU A 250 9.02 -1.56 11.42
CA LEU A 250 8.16 -1.51 12.60
C LEU A 250 7.32 -0.22 12.59
N VAL A 251 6.02 -0.40 12.78
CA VAL A 251 5.05 0.70 12.88
C VAL A 251 4.79 0.98 14.37
N PRO A 252 4.69 2.24 14.83
CA PRO A 252 4.25 2.54 16.18
C PRO A 252 2.82 2.04 16.44
N ARG A 253 2.59 1.48 17.64
CA ARG A 253 1.28 0.90 17.99
C ARG A 253 0.10 1.87 17.80
N TRP A 254 0.31 3.16 18.12
CA TRP A 254 -0.70 4.20 17.96
C TRP A 254 -1.18 4.40 16.52
N ALA A 255 -0.36 4.06 15.51
CA ALA A 255 -0.74 4.26 14.10
C ALA A 255 -1.78 3.24 13.60
N PHE A 256 -2.10 2.21 14.41
CA PHE A 256 -3.17 1.28 14.12
C PHE A 256 -4.55 1.76 14.59
N GLY A 257 -4.63 2.82 15.40
CA GLY A 257 -5.90 3.44 15.76
C GLY A 257 -6.52 4.24 14.61
N TYR A 258 -7.54 5.04 14.93
CA TYR A 258 -8.12 5.99 13.98
C TYR A 258 -7.20 7.18 13.75
N ILE A 259 -6.85 7.38 12.47
CA ILE A 259 -6.12 8.56 12.00
C ILE A 259 -7.12 9.50 11.30
N ALA A 260 -7.40 10.62 11.93
CA ALA A 260 -8.22 11.68 11.34
C ALA A 260 -7.41 12.51 10.33
N GLY A 261 -8.09 13.19 9.42
CA GLY A 261 -7.48 14.07 8.43
C GLY A 261 -8.52 14.98 7.80
N GLY A 262 -8.12 15.68 6.74
CA GLY A 262 -8.98 16.62 6.01
C GLY A 262 -8.31 17.96 5.78
N MET A 263 -8.15 18.33 4.51
CA MET A 263 -7.40 19.54 4.13
C MET A 263 -8.01 20.83 4.70
N LYS A 264 -9.34 20.94 4.73
CA LYS A 264 -10.08 22.10 5.26
C LYS A 264 -9.56 22.57 6.60
N TYR A 265 -9.36 21.66 7.56
CA TYR A 265 -8.98 22.00 8.92
C TYR A 265 -7.68 22.81 9.00
N SER A 266 -6.72 22.50 8.13
CA SER A 266 -5.44 23.21 8.06
C SER A 266 -5.49 24.50 7.24
N MET A 267 -6.58 24.72 6.48
CA MET A 267 -6.75 25.83 5.53
C MET A 267 -7.58 27.00 6.05
N LEU A 268 -8.24 26.87 7.21
CA LEU A 268 -9.13 27.90 7.73
C LEU A 268 -8.35 29.10 8.30
N ASP A 269 -8.69 30.29 7.81
CA ASP A 269 -8.24 31.57 8.39
C ASP A 269 -9.15 32.00 9.56
N GLU A 270 -10.47 31.79 9.46
CA GLU A 270 -11.46 32.09 10.51
C GLU A 270 -12.57 30.99 10.59
N PRO A 271 -12.79 30.34 11.75
CA PRO A 271 -11.89 30.34 12.90
C PRO A 271 -10.50 29.86 12.46
N ARG A 272 -9.45 30.26 13.18
CA ARG A 272 -8.09 29.83 12.84
C ARG A 272 -8.00 28.30 12.79
N ALA A 273 -7.18 27.78 11.90
CA ALA A 273 -6.96 26.33 11.77
C ALA A 273 -6.68 25.64 13.12
N SER A 274 -5.82 26.21 13.98
CA SER A 274 -5.54 25.68 15.32
C SER A 274 -6.78 25.63 16.24
N ASP A 275 -7.67 26.62 16.17
CA ASP A 275 -8.92 26.65 16.92
C ASP A 275 -9.94 25.63 16.37
N ALA A 276 -10.05 25.55 15.03
CA ALA A 276 -10.92 24.57 14.36
C ALA A 276 -10.51 23.12 14.69
N LEU A 277 -9.19 22.87 14.72
CA LEU A 277 -8.60 21.60 15.13
C LEU A 277 -8.87 21.33 16.62
N THR A 278 -8.73 22.32 17.50
CA THR A 278 -9.10 22.15 18.92
C THR A 278 -10.58 21.78 19.07
N SER A 279 -11.48 22.42 18.32
CA SER A 279 -12.91 22.07 18.28
C SER A 279 -13.16 20.66 17.74
N PHE A 280 -12.37 20.19 16.77
CA PHE A 280 -12.43 18.80 16.30
C PHE A 280 -12.12 17.80 17.42
N ALA A 281 -11.09 18.07 18.24
CA ALA A 281 -10.77 17.24 19.40
C ALA A 281 -11.90 17.21 20.45
N GLU A 282 -12.60 18.33 20.65
CA GLU A 282 -13.78 18.39 21.53
C GLU A 282 -14.95 17.56 20.98
N LYS A 283 -15.19 17.60 19.66
CA LYS A 283 -16.24 16.81 19.00
C LYS A 283 -15.96 15.30 19.11
N LEU A 284 -14.71 14.87 19.04
CA LEU A 284 -14.35 13.47 19.28
C LEU A 284 -14.84 13.00 20.66
N LYS A 285 -14.68 13.82 21.70
CA LYS A 285 -15.21 13.53 23.04
C LYS A 285 -16.74 13.56 23.07
N GLN A 286 -17.35 14.58 22.48
CA GLN A 286 -18.81 14.70 22.41
C GLN A 286 -19.45 13.47 21.77
N HIS A 287 -18.81 12.94 20.72
CA HIS A 287 -19.29 11.78 20.00
C HIS A 287 -18.72 10.47 20.51
N ASP A 288 -17.89 10.44 21.57
CA ASP A 288 -17.28 9.23 22.14
C ASP A 288 -16.53 8.38 21.09
N ILE A 289 -15.78 9.06 20.21
CA ILE A 289 -14.98 8.44 19.14
C ILE A 289 -13.49 8.58 19.47
N PRO A 290 -12.78 7.47 19.72
CA PRO A 290 -11.34 7.52 20.00
C PRO A 290 -10.51 7.85 18.74
N CYS A 291 -9.47 8.66 18.88
CA CYS A 291 -8.60 9.11 17.79
C CYS A 291 -7.13 9.09 18.21
N SER A 292 -6.26 8.43 17.44
CA SER A 292 -4.86 8.25 17.81
C SER A 292 -3.94 9.31 17.22
N ALA A 293 -4.28 9.83 16.03
CA ALA A 293 -3.49 10.84 15.35
C ALA A 293 -4.32 11.67 14.38
N PHE A 294 -3.80 12.85 14.03
CA PHE A 294 -4.32 13.72 13.00
C PHE A 294 -3.28 13.93 11.89
N GLN A 295 -3.63 13.59 10.65
CA GLN A 295 -2.87 13.91 9.43
C GLN A 295 -3.11 15.36 9.05
N MET A 296 -2.22 16.24 9.50
CA MET A 296 -2.29 17.66 9.26
C MET A 296 -1.83 17.96 7.83
N SER A 297 -2.79 18.22 6.94
CA SER A 297 -2.54 18.57 5.54
C SER A 297 -1.76 19.89 5.40
N SER A 298 -1.28 20.16 4.19
CA SER A 298 -0.39 21.29 3.86
C SER A 298 -0.96 22.72 4.07
N GLY A 299 -2.15 22.90 4.63
CA GLY A 299 -2.68 24.25 4.88
C GLY A 299 -1.88 25.05 5.92
N TYR A 300 -1.20 24.38 6.85
CA TYR A 300 -0.33 25.03 7.84
C TYR A 300 0.88 25.73 7.21
N THR A 301 1.20 25.41 5.95
CA THR A 301 2.37 25.90 5.21
C THR A 301 2.04 26.93 4.13
N VAL A 302 0.75 27.24 3.93
CA VAL A 302 0.33 28.31 3.02
C VAL A 302 0.74 29.67 3.59
N ALA A 303 1.41 30.51 2.81
CA ALA A 303 1.87 31.83 3.22
C ALA A 303 0.72 32.71 3.75
N GLU A 304 1.01 33.48 4.80
CA GLU A 304 0.06 34.43 5.39
C GLU A 304 -0.22 35.62 4.45
N THR A 305 0.83 36.09 3.79
CA THR A 305 0.79 37.22 2.85
C THR A 305 0.77 36.76 1.41
N ASP A 306 0.27 37.62 0.52
CA ASP A 306 0.28 37.33 -0.90
C ASP A 306 1.70 37.23 -1.49
N PRO A 307 1.93 36.28 -2.42
CA PRO A 307 0.97 35.28 -2.88
C PRO A 307 0.79 34.14 -1.86
N LYS A 308 -0.46 33.86 -1.46
CA LYS A 308 -0.85 32.80 -0.49
C LYS A 308 -0.56 31.39 -1.01
N THR A 309 0.71 31.02 -1.05
CA THR A 309 1.23 29.78 -1.66
C THR A 309 1.94 28.90 -0.63
N ARG A 310 2.02 27.59 -0.89
CA ARG A 310 2.64 26.60 -0.01
C ARG A 310 4.16 26.78 0.08
N ASN A 311 4.66 26.95 1.29
CA ASN A 311 6.08 27.11 1.59
C ASN A 311 6.52 26.06 2.61
N VAL A 312 6.92 24.88 2.13
CA VAL A 312 7.24 23.71 3.00
C VAL A 312 8.20 24.10 4.14
N PHE A 313 7.99 23.54 5.34
CA PHE A 313 8.70 23.91 6.58
C PHE A 313 8.50 25.36 7.07
N THR A 314 7.57 26.12 6.48
CA THR A 314 7.21 27.46 6.95
C THR A 314 5.82 27.42 7.59
N TRP A 315 5.69 27.82 8.86
CA TRP A 315 4.39 27.89 9.54
C TRP A 315 3.63 29.17 9.17
N ASN A 316 2.35 29.04 8.85
CA ASN A 316 1.41 30.16 8.81
C ASN A 316 1.08 30.59 10.25
N LYS A 317 1.56 31.77 10.66
CA LYS A 317 1.42 32.27 12.03
C LYS A 317 0.05 32.88 12.35
N HIS A 318 -0.74 33.25 11.34
CA HIS A 318 -2.16 33.57 11.57
C HIS A 318 -2.96 32.32 11.94
N ARG A 319 -2.81 31.23 11.18
CA ARG A 319 -3.52 29.95 11.39
C ARG A 319 -3.02 29.17 12.61
N PHE A 320 -1.71 29.22 12.85
CA PHE A 320 -1.01 28.58 13.96
C PHE A 320 -0.06 29.58 14.66
N PRO A 321 -0.59 30.48 15.51
CA PRO A 321 0.22 31.48 16.21
C PRO A 321 1.32 30.87 17.08
N ASP A 322 0.96 29.81 17.81
CA ASP A 322 1.87 29.00 18.64
C ASP A 322 1.80 27.52 18.23
N PRO A 323 2.60 27.08 17.24
CA PRO A 323 2.60 25.70 16.80
C PRO A 323 2.95 24.69 17.91
N ALA A 324 3.89 25.02 18.79
CA ALA A 324 4.30 24.13 19.88
C ALA A 324 3.19 24.01 20.93
N GLY A 325 2.56 25.12 21.30
CA GLY A 325 1.40 25.10 22.19
C GLY A 325 0.20 24.34 21.60
N PHE A 326 -0.06 24.50 20.30
CA PHE A 326 -1.09 23.73 19.59
C PHE A 326 -0.82 22.21 19.64
N VAL A 327 0.41 21.80 19.32
CA VAL A 327 0.83 20.39 19.37
C VAL A 327 0.70 19.84 20.79
N ALA A 328 1.19 20.57 21.80
CA ALA A 328 1.07 20.19 23.21
C ALA A 328 -0.40 20.06 23.67
N LYS A 329 -1.29 20.94 23.18
CA LYS A 329 -2.72 20.85 23.45
C LYS A 329 -3.31 19.58 22.86
N TYR A 330 -2.97 19.23 21.62
CA TYR A 330 -3.38 17.98 20.97
C TYR A 330 -2.86 16.74 21.72
N HIS A 331 -1.60 16.77 22.18
CA HIS A 331 -1.03 15.72 23.02
C HIS A 331 -1.77 15.53 24.33
N SER A 332 -2.21 16.62 24.98
CA SER A 332 -3.03 16.54 26.19
C SER A 332 -4.38 15.84 25.95
N GLU A 333 -4.83 15.78 24.69
CA GLU A 333 -6.01 15.04 24.26
C GLU A 333 -5.69 13.61 23.81
N GLY A 334 -4.42 13.20 23.84
CA GLY A 334 -3.95 11.89 23.38
C GLY A 334 -3.71 11.79 21.87
N ILE A 335 -3.85 12.89 21.13
CA ILE A 335 -3.81 12.88 19.66
C ILE A 335 -2.42 13.32 19.19
N ARG A 336 -1.76 12.46 18.41
CA ARG A 336 -0.47 12.75 17.75
C ARG A 336 -0.66 13.49 16.43
N ILE A 337 0.38 14.12 15.92
CA ILE A 337 0.32 14.89 14.66
C ILE A 337 1.25 14.28 13.62
N ILE A 338 0.73 14.12 12.40
CA ILE A 338 1.49 13.71 11.23
C ILE A 338 1.47 14.89 10.25
N ALA A 339 2.60 15.55 10.04
CA ALA A 339 2.68 16.77 9.25
C ALA A 339 2.98 16.48 7.77
N ASN A 340 2.15 17.03 6.87
CA ASN A 340 2.37 16.97 5.42
C ASN A 340 3.59 17.81 5.01
N VAL A 341 4.46 17.22 4.18
CA VAL A 341 5.63 17.87 3.59
C VAL A 341 5.79 17.46 2.12
N LYS A 342 6.17 18.41 1.27
CA LYS A 342 6.25 18.24 -0.20
C LYS A 342 7.68 18.50 -0.69
N PRO A 343 8.27 17.66 -1.56
CA PRO A 343 9.70 17.72 -1.91
C PRO A 343 10.02 18.76 -3.00
N TYR A 344 9.43 19.93 -2.88
CA TYR A 344 9.65 21.04 -3.81
C TYR A 344 9.46 22.38 -3.12
N VAL A 345 10.01 23.41 -3.75
CA VAL A 345 9.88 24.80 -3.32
C VAL A 345 9.38 25.64 -4.49
N LEU A 346 8.31 26.40 -4.26
CA LEU A 346 7.81 27.37 -5.22
C LEU A 346 8.78 28.57 -5.30
N ALA A 347 8.79 29.28 -6.42
CA ALA A 347 9.60 30.48 -6.58
C ALA A 347 9.28 31.58 -5.54
N SER A 348 8.05 31.57 -5.00
CA SER A 348 7.61 32.45 -3.91
C SER A 348 8.13 32.05 -2.52
N HIS A 349 8.77 30.89 -2.38
CA HIS A 349 9.24 30.42 -1.08
C HIS A 349 10.39 31.31 -0.57
N PRO A 350 10.35 31.76 0.71
CA PRO A 350 11.38 32.63 1.28
C PRO A 350 12.84 32.15 1.17
N VAL A 351 13.09 30.85 1.01
CA VAL A 351 14.44 30.26 0.90
C VAL A 351 14.76 29.78 -0.50
N TYR A 352 13.89 30.02 -1.50
CA TYR A 352 14.06 29.54 -2.87
C TYR A 352 15.43 29.95 -3.44
N GLN A 353 15.78 31.24 -3.35
CA GLN A 353 17.06 31.74 -3.85
C GLN A 353 18.26 31.10 -3.12
N LYS A 354 18.17 30.91 -1.80
CA LYS A 354 19.22 30.27 -1.02
C LYS A 354 19.45 28.82 -1.44
N LEU A 355 18.37 28.08 -1.73
CA LEU A 355 18.45 26.70 -2.22
C LEU A 355 18.99 26.62 -3.65
N LEU A 356 18.60 27.57 -4.49
CA LEU A 356 19.13 27.71 -5.84
C LEU A 356 20.65 27.93 -5.81
N ASP A 357 21.12 28.91 -5.04
CA ASP A 357 22.54 29.27 -4.92
C ASP A 357 23.38 28.14 -4.30
N ALA A 358 22.76 27.28 -3.48
CA ALA A 358 23.40 26.14 -2.85
C ALA A 358 23.38 24.85 -3.71
N ASN A 359 22.89 24.91 -4.95
CA ASN A 359 22.69 23.74 -5.81
C ASN A 359 21.84 22.65 -5.12
N ALA A 360 20.78 23.04 -4.43
CA ALA A 360 19.88 22.11 -3.72
C ALA A 360 18.70 21.63 -4.58
N LEU A 361 18.53 22.16 -5.80
CA LEU A 361 17.44 21.85 -6.72
C LEU A 361 17.96 21.14 -7.97
N LEU A 362 17.12 20.35 -8.63
CA LEU A 362 17.42 19.79 -9.95
C LEU A 362 17.72 20.89 -10.96
N SER A 363 18.59 20.62 -11.93
CA SER A 363 19.01 21.61 -12.94
C SER A 363 18.64 21.21 -14.37
N ASP A 364 18.33 22.19 -15.21
CA ASP A 364 18.08 22.01 -16.64
C ASP A 364 19.35 22.37 -17.43
N PRO A 365 20.04 21.38 -18.05
CA PRO A 365 21.28 21.64 -18.76
C PRO A 365 21.12 22.53 -19.99
N ARG A 366 19.91 22.66 -20.57
CA ARG A 366 19.67 23.51 -21.74
C ARG A 366 19.75 24.99 -21.38
N THR A 367 19.40 25.33 -20.15
CA THR A 367 19.39 26.72 -19.65
C THR A 367 20.56 27.03 -18.73
N GLY A 368 21.20 26.00 -18.17
CA GLY A 368 22.23 26.15 -17.14
C GLY A 368 21.69 26.64 -15.78
N LYS A 369 20.36 26.59 -15.58
CA LYS A 369 19.67 27.05 -14.36
C LYS A 369 18.92 25.89 -13.69
N SER A 370 18.25 26.14 -12.56
CA SER A 370 17.34 25.17 -11.95
C SER A 370 16.23 24.75 -12.92
N GLY A 371 15.89 23.46 -12.90
CA GLY A 371 14.71 22.95 -13.58
C GLY A 371 13.45 23.54 -12.96
N ILE A 372 12.58 24.09 -13.81
CA ILE A 372 11.30 24.68 -13.39
C ILE A 372 10.18 23.70 -13.68
N ALA A 373 9.41 23.34 -12.65
CA ALA A 373 8.25 22.46 -12.72
C ALA A 373 6.97 23.21 -12.31
N ARG A 374 5.82 22.69 -12.78
CA ARG A 374 4.49 23.08 -12.29
C ARG A 374 4.18 22.25 -11.05
N LEU A 375 3.91 22.93 -9.94
CA LEU A 375 3.81 22.34 -8.61
C LEU A 375 2.55 22.87 -7.91
N TRP A 376 1.99 22.11 -6.97
CA TRP A 376 0.81 22.55 -6.23
C TRP A 376 1.11 23.83 -5.43
N SER A 377 0.36 24.90 -5.70
CA SER A 377 0.60 26.21 -5.09
C SER A 377 -0.29 26.49 -3.90
N ALA A 378 -1.61 26.41 -4.05
CA ALA A 378 -2.55 26.81 -3.00
C ALA A 378 -3.82 25.92 -2.95
N GLY A 379 -4.83 26.16 -3.77
CA GLY A 379 -6.04 25.32 -3.82
C GLY A 379 -5.91 24.00 -4.60
N GLY A 380 -7.01 23.25 -4.64
CA GLY A 380 -7.27 22.19 -5.61
C GLY A 380 -7.20 22.74 -7.04
N GLY A 381 -6.51 22.05 -7.94
CA GLY A 381 -6.25 22.50 -9.32
C GLY A 381 -5.27 23.68 -9.47
N GLU A 382 -4.81 24.32 -8.40
CA GLU A 382 -3.93 25.48 -8.49
C GLU A 382 -2.45 25.09 -8.53
N SER A 383 -1.70 25.68 -9.47
CA SER A 383 -0.28 25.44 -9.63
C SER A 383 0.55 26.72 -9.67
N GLY A 384 1.81 26.59 -9.26
CA GLY A 384 2.84 27.61 -9.34
C GLY A 384 4.12 27.03 -9.93
N GLU A 385 5.05 27.91 -10.28
CA GLU A 385 6.38 27.52 -10.77
C GLU A 385 7.37 27.41 -9.60
N GLY A 386 8.25 26.42 -9.69
CA GLY A 386 9.29 26.19 -8.69
C GLY A 386 10.20 25.05 -9.07
N GLY A 387 11.00 24.59 -8.11
CA GLY A 387 11.99 23.53 -8.32
C GLY A 387 11.80 22.37 -7.35
N HIS A 388 12.10 21.16 -7.83
CA HIS A 388 12.19 19.97 -6.99
C HIS A 388 13.50 19.95 -6.21
N ILE A 389 13.44 19.52 -4.95
CA ILE A 389 14.63 19.27 -4.14
C ILE A 389 15.42 18.12 -4.75
N ASP A 390 16.72 18.34 -4.95
CA ASP A 390 17.65 17.30 -5.34
C ASP A 390 18.20 16.61 -4.09
N PHE A 391 17.67 15.44 -3.74
CA PHE A 391 18.19 14.65 -2.61
C PHE A 391 19.55 13.98 -2.83
N THR A 392 20.11 14.06 -4.04
CA THR A 392 21.50 13.68 -4.31
C THR A 392 22.47 14.83 -4.02
N SER A 393 21.95 16.06 -3.88
CA SER A 393 22.68 17.24 -3.39
C SER A 393 22.84 17.18 -1.87
N LYS A 394 24.05 17.44 -1.37
CA LYS A 394 24.34 17.54 0.06
C LYS A 394 23.55 18.67 0.68
N ALA A 395 23.41 19.79 -0.03
CA ALA A 395 22.62 20.94 0.41
C ALA A 395 21.12 20.60 0.46
N GLY A 396 20.57 19.98 -0.60
CA GLY A 396 19.16 19.59 -0.66
C GLY A 396 18.76 18.60 0.43
N PHE A 397 19.53 17.52 0.59
CA PHE A 397 19.30 16.53 1.63
C PHE A 397 19.41 17.14 3.04
N SER A 398 20.44 17.96 3.30
CA SER A 398 20.65 18.55 4.63
C SER A 398 19.56 19.57 4.98
N TRP A 399 19.09 20.36 4.01
CA TRP A 399 18.00 21.29 4.24
C TRP A 399 16.71 20.56 4.62
N TRP A 400 16.36 19.50 3.89
CA TRP A 400 15.19 18.69 4.20
C TRP A 400 15.29 18.04 5.58
N TYR A 401 16.42 17.37 5.85
CA TYR A 401 16.73 16.74 7.12
C TYR A 401 16.55 17.74 8.30
N ASN A 402 17.08 18.96 8.18
CA ASN A 402 16.93 19.98 9.21
C ASN A 402 15.50 20.52 9.34
N GLY A 403 14.75 20.60 8.23
CA GLY A 403 13.32 20.95 8.26
C GLY A 403 12.49 19.92 9.01
N VAL A 404 12.76 18.64 8.80
CA VAL A 404 12.14 17.54 9.58
C VAL A 404 12.51 17.63 11.05
N LYS A 405 13.78 17.92 11.39
CA LYS A 405 14.18 18.13 12.80
C LYS A 405 13.44 19.30 13.43
N ALA A 406 13.21 20.39 12.69
CA ALA A 406 12.46 21.53 13.19
C ALA A 406 10.99 21.17 13.49
N LEU A 407 10.33 20.42 12.59
CA LEU A 407 8.97 19.91 12.84
C LEU A 407 8.91 18.99 14.05
N ARG A 408 9.87 18.06 14.17
CA ARG A 408 9.97 17.15 15.33
C ARG A 408 10.22 17.91 16.62
N GLY A 409 11.04 18.96 16.59
CA GLY A 409 11.28 19.87 17.72
C GLY A 409 10.03 20.64 18.18
N CYS A 410 9.03 20.81 17.32
CA CYS A 410 7.71 21.33 17.70
C CYS A 410 6.78 20.26 18.32
N GLY A 411 7.21 19.01 18.42
CA GLY A 411 6.45 17.88 18.97
C GLY A 411 5.77 16.99 17.93
N ILE A 412 5.94 17.22 16.63
CA ILE A 412 5.32 16.37 15.59
C ILE A 412 5.95 14.97 15.60
N GLU A 413 5.16 13.89 15.62
CA GLU A 413 5.65 12.50 15.63
C GLU A 413 5.87 11.91 14.25
N GLY A 414 5.01 12.28 13.31
CA GLY A 414 4.95 11.67 11.99
C GLY A 414 5.27 12.65 10.87
N ILE A 415 6.01 12.19 9.87
CA ILE A 415 6.25 12.94 8.65
C ILE A 415 5.46 12.29 7.51
N TRP A 416 4.60 13.09 6.88
CA TRP A 416 3.82 12.70 5.71
C TRP A 416 4.48 13.25 4.46
N ASN A 417 5.31 12.42 3.84
CA ASN A 417 5.97 12.68 2.56
C ASN A 417 4.94 12.58 1.42
N ASP A 418 4.54 13.73 0.90
CA ASP A 418 3.48 13.88 -0.08
C ASP A 418 3.98 14.48 -1.39
N ASN A 419 3.27 14.25 -2.50
CA ASN A 419 3.66 14.69 -3.86
C ASN A 419 5.11 14.35 -4.25
N ASN A 420 5.58 13.20 -3.81
CA ASN A 420 6.96 12.76 -3.98
C ASN A 420 7.15 11.77 -5.14
N GLU A 421 6.29 11.87 -6.16
CA GLU A 421 6.39 11.11 -7.41
C GLU A 421 7.47 11.66 -8.36
N TYR A 422 7.91 12.90 -8.14
CA TYR A 422 8.93 13.57 -8.97
C TYR A 422 8.54 13.67 -10.45
N THR A 423 7.31 14.09 -10.72
CA THR A 423 6.84 14.36 -12.09
C THR A 423 7.55 15.59 -12.67
N ILE A 424 8.59 15.34 -13.48
CA ILE A 424 9.36 16.38 -14.18
C ILE A 424 9.10 16.34 -15.70
N PRO A 425 9.28 17.48 -16.40
CA PRO A 425 9.01 17.58 -17.84
C PRO A 425 10.12 17.00 -18.73
N ASP A 426 11.34 16.80 -18.21
CA ASP A 426 12.50 16.36 -19.00
C ASP A 426 13.41 15.43 -18.19
N ASP A 427 13.63 14.21 -18.69
CA ASP A 427 14.51 13.22 -18.07
C ASP A 427 16.01 13.54 -18.27
N ASN A 428 16.36 14.55 -19.08
CA ASN A 428 17.73 15.06 -19.21
C ASN A 428 18.11 16.08 -18.13
N TRP A 429 17.20 16.43 -17.22
CA TRP A 429 17.57 17.22 -16.05
C TRP A 429 18.67 16.53 -15.25
N HIS A 430 19.53 17.32 -14.62
CA HIS A 430 20.73 16.83 -13.94
C HIS A 430 20.55 16.77 -12.43
N CYS A 431 20.98 15.63 -11.86
CA CYS A 431 21.30 15.46 -10.44
C CYS A 431 22.67 16.06 -10.11
N MET A 432 22.84 16.52 -8.87
CA MET A 432 24.10 17.07 -8.35
C MET A 432 25.11 15.98 -7.98
N LEU A 433 24.64 14.94 -7.29
CA LEU A 433 25.40 13.73 -6.91
C LEU A 433 26.59 13.95 -5.97
N ASP A 434 26.72 15.11 -5.31
CA ASP A 434 27.85 15.41 -4.42
C ASP A 434 27.76 14.73 -3.04
N ARG A 435 26.63 14.06 -2.72
CA ARG A 435 26.52 13.12 -1.59
C ARG A 435 27.12 11.75 -1.88
N TYR A 436 27.20 11.37 -3.15
CA TYR A 436 27.64 10.05 -3.56
C TYR A 436 29.02 10.15 -4.21
N LYS A 437 29.94 9.28 -3.79
CA LYS A 437 31.18 9.03 -4.52
C LYS A 437 31.08 7.64 -5.15
N PRO A 438 30.51 7.50 -6.35
CA PRO A 438 30.46 6.19 -7.00
C PRO A 438 31.88 5.67 -7.23
N SER A 439 32.10 4.38 -7.01
CA SER A 439 33.37 3.71 -7.35
C SER A 439 33.70 3.76 -8.85
N CYS A 440 32.71 4.11 -9.69
CA CYS A 440 32.80 4.18 -11.15
C CYS A 440 32.43 5.58 -11.71
N SER A 441 32.49 6.64 -10.89
CA SER A 441 31.86 7.94 -11.16
C SER A 441 32.40 8.71 -12.37
N GLU A 442 33.66 8.48 -12.76
CA GLU A 442 34.32 9.30 -13.79
C GLU A 442 33.70 9.14 -15.19
N ARG A 443 32.79 8.18 -15.40
CA ARG A 443 32.17 7.89 -16.70
C ARG A 443 30.64 7.94 -16.73
N LEU A 444 29.96 8.18 -15.61
CA LEU A 444 28.51 8.21 -15.55
C LEU A 444 27.99 9.65 -15.66
N GLY A 445 27.01 9.88 -16.54
CA GLY A 445 26.36 11.17 -16.70
C GLY A 445 25.48 11.55 -15.50
N LYS A 446 25.02 12.81 -15.48
CA LYS A 446 24.16 13.37 -14.41
C LYS A 446 22.65 13.27 -14.70
N ASN A 447 22.27 12.74 -15.86
CA ASN A 447 20.88 12.73 -16.34
C ASN A 447 19.98 11.88 -15.44
N ILE A 448 18.85 12.47 -15.02
CA ILE A 448 17.82 11.79 -14.22
C ILE A 448 17.25 10.56 -14.91
N GLY A 449 17.22 10.49 -16.25
CA GLY A 449 16.76 9.30 -16.95
C GLY A 449 17.48 8.03 -16.50
N LEU A 450 18.81 8.11 -16.35
CA LEU A 450 19.64 6.98 -15.90
C LEU A 450 19.56 6.75 -14.39
N TRP A 451 19.61 7.81 -13.59
CA TRP A 451 19.54 7.71 -12.12
C TRP A 451 18.15 7.34 -11.60
N GLY A 452 17.11 7.69 -12.36
CA GLY A 452 15.71 7.48 -12.07
C GLY A 452 15.09 8.56 -11.20
N ARG A 453 13.90 9.05 -11.59
CA ARG A 453 13.11 10.00 -10.78
C ARG A 453 12.82 9.46 -9.38
N ALA A 454 12.53 8.16 -9.32
CA ALA A 454 12.11 7.47 -8.11
C ALA A 454 13.25 7.32 -7.07
N LEU A 455 14.51 7.58 -7.46
CA LEU A 455 15.63 7.71 -6.52
C LEU A 455 15.33 8.79 -5.48
N HIS A 456 14.82 9.95 -5.92
CA HIS A 456 14.55 11.05 -4.99
C HIS A 456 13.41 10.74 -4.03
N THR A 457 12.44 9.90 -4.42
CA THR A 457 11.42 9.35 -3.52
C THR A 457 12.06 8.53 -2.40
N GLU A 458 12.99 7.63 -2.73
CA GLU A 458 13.75 6.86 -1.73
C GLU A 458 14.54 7.78 -0.79
N LEU A 459 15.30 8.71 -1.35
CA LEU A 459 16.20 9.57 -0.57
C LEU A 459 15.45 10.62 0.27
N MET A 460 14.26 11.05 -0.14
CA MET A 460 13.35 11.85 0.71
C MET A 460 12.91 11.05 1.93
N GLY A 461 12.55 9.77 1.72
CA GLY A 461 12.25 8.83 2.79
C GLY A 461 13.41 8.70 3.76
N GLN A 462 14.62 8.47 3.24
CA GLN A 462 15.86 8.41 4.02
C GLN A 462 16.09 9.69 4.83
N SER A 463 16.06 10.86 4.19
CA SER A 463 16.29 12.14 4.86
C SER A 463 15.32 12.40 6.01
N SER A 464 14.05 12.05 5.82
CA SER A 464 13.01 12.20 6.84
C SER A 464 13.18 11.21 7.98
N HIS A 465 13.49 9.95 7.65
CA HIS A 465 13.73 8.88 8.62
C HIS A 465 14.94 9.20 9.50
N ASP A 466 16.08 9.52 8.88
CA ASP A 466 17.34 9.74 9.59
C ASP A 466 17.24 10.97 10.51
N ALA A 467 16.52 12.01 10.08
CA ALA A 467 16.24 13.17 10.92
C ALA A 467 15.46 12.83 12.20
N LEU A 468 14.50 11.90 12.13
CA LEU A 468 13.74 11.44 13.28
C LEU A 468 14.60 10.54 14.19
N VAL A 469 15.36 9.61 13.61
CA VAL A 469 16.27 8.73 14.36
C VAL A 469 17.34 9.53 15.10
N ASP A 470 17.92 10.54 14.47
CA ASP A 470 18.97 11.34 15.08
C ASP A 470 18.49 12.21 16.25
N LEU A 471 17.18 12.50 16.32
CA LEU A 471 16.59 13.20 17.47
C LEU A 471 16.21 12.25 18.60
N ASP A 472 15.63 11.10 18.25
CA ASP A 472 15.09 10.13 19.19
C ASP A 472 15.53 8.70 18.81
N PRO A 473 16.81 8.32 18.99
CA PRO A 473 17.36 7.06 18.45
C PRO A 473 16.72 5.79 19.04
N GLU A 474 16.20 5.90 20.26
CA GLU A 474 15.51 4.80 20.94
C GLU A 474 14.06 4.63 20.48
N ILE A 475 13.51 5.58 19.72
CA ILE A 475 12.12 5.59 19.28
C ILE A 475 12.04 5.18 17.81
N ARG A 476 11.11 4.29 17.46
CA ARG A 476 10.87 3.96 16.06
C ARG A 476 10.26 5.16 15.31
N PRO A 477 10.88 5.63 14.21
CA PRO A 477 10.37 6.78 13.46
C PRO A 477 9.14 6.41 12.63
N PHE A 478 8.23 7.38 12.45
CA PHE A 478 7.05 7.22 11.61
C PHE A 478 7.10 8.14 10.38
N VAL A 479 7.49 7.55 9.24
CA VAL A 479 7.40 8.20 7.93
C VAL A 479 6.27 7.53 7.14
N LEU A 480 5.28 8.34 6.77
CA LEU A 480 4.19 8.02 5.85
C LEU A 480 4.53 8.57 4.47
N THR A 481 4.51 7.75 3.42
CA THR A 481 4.90 8.20 2.07
C THR A 481 3.82 7.94 1.02
N ARG A 482 3.61 8.90 0.10
CA ARG A 482 2.71 8.69 -1.05
C ARG A 482 3.40 7.78 -2.05
N SER A 483 4.37 8.32 -2.76
CA SER A 483 5.21 7.56 -3.69
C SER A 483 6.14 6.62 -2.95
N ALA A 484 6.42 5.48 -3.56
CA ALA A 484 7.34 4.49 -3.03
C ALA A 484 8.04 3.72 -4.13
N THR A 485 9.28 3.33 -3.81
CA THR A 485 10.05 2.30 -4.50
C THR A 485 10.37 1.15 -3.56
N ALA A 486 10.96 0.08 -4.10
CA ALA A 486 11.50 -1.01 -3.31
C ALA A 486 12.40 -0.53 -2.16
N GLY A 487 13.22 0.51 -2.40
CA GLY A 487 14.13 1.03 -1.38
C GLY A 487 13.51 2.04 -0.41
N THR A 488 12.41 2.69 -0.79
CA THR A 488 11.71 3.64 0.09
C THR A 488 11.23 2.99 1.38
N MET A 489 10.83 1.71 1.33
CA MET A 489 10.25 0.99 2.48
C MET A 489 11.28 0.62 3.56
N ARG A 490 12.58 0.83 3.32
CA ARG A 490 13.59 0.81 4.39
C ARG A 490 13.45 1.98 5.35
N TYR A 491 12.84 3.08 4.91
CA TYR A 491 12.76 4.33 5.64
C TYR A 491 11.31 4.71 5.99
N ALA A 492 10.35 4.31 5.17
CA ALA A 492 8.92 4.54 5.40
C ALA A 492 8.23 3.34 6.07
N ALA A 493 7.51 3.60 7.15
CA ALA A 493 6.75 2.58 7.88
C ALA A 493 5.35 2.36 7.31
N SER A 494 4.79 3.33 6.58
CA SER A 494 3.44 3.25 6.02
C SER A 494 3.31 4.00 4.68
N SER A 495 2.32 3.61 3.89
CA SER A 495 1.93 4.26 2.64
C SER A 495 0.41 4.14 2.44
N TRP A 496 -0.16 4.82 1.45
CA TRP A 496 -1.59 4.74 1.14
C TRP A 496 -1.87 4.84 -0.36
N GLY A 497 -3.13 4.61 -0.76
CA GLY A 497 -3.62 4.64 -2.15
C GLY A 497 -3.58 5.99 -2.88
N GLY A 498 -3.12 7.05 -2.22
CA GLY A 498 -3.19 8.40 -2.75
C GLY A 498 -4.63 8.93 -2.79
N ASP A 499 -4.91 9.78 -3.77
CA ASP A 499 -6.09 10.65 -3.80
C ASP A 499 -7.27 9.94 -4.50
N ASN A 500 -7.77 8.86 -3.89
CA ASN A 500 -8.81 8.01 -4.46
C ASN A 500 -10.18 8.72 -4.56
N VAL A 501 -10.95 8.40 -5.60
CA VAL A 501 -12.30 8.98 -5.81
C VAL A 501 -13.32 8.38 -4.84
N THR A 502 -14.30 9.19 -4.44
CA THR A 502 -15.49 8.77 -3.70
C THR A 502 -16.44 8.00 -4.58
N SER A 503 -16.30 6.67 -4.62
CA SER A 503 -17.20 5.80 -5.36
C SER A 503 -17.23 4.38 -4.79
N TRP A 504 -18.28 3.64 -5.12
CA TRP A 504 -18.40 2.21 -4.82
C TRP A 504 -17.31 1.39 -5.53
N ASP A 505 -16.98 1.74 -6.77
CA ASP A 505 -15.91 1.12 -7.53
C ASP A 505 -14.55 1.31 -6.85
N SER A 506 -14.25 2.53 -6.40
CA SER A 506 -13.03 2.82 -5.63
C SER A 506 -12.96 1.97 -4.37
N MET A 507 -14.04 1.88 -3.60
CA MET A 507 -14.09 1.06 -2.38
C MET A 507 -13.83 -0.43 -2.69
N LYS A 508 -14.38 -0.95 -3.80
CA LYS A 508 -14.20 -2.33 -4.24
C LYS A 508 -12.78 -2.60 -4.75
N GLY A 509 -12.32 -1.81 -5.71
CA GLY A 509 -11.01 -1.97 -6.34
C GLY A 509 -9.85 -1.69 -5.37
N SER A 510 -10.08 -0.92 -4.31
CA SER A 510 -9.12 -0.69 -3.22
C SER A 510 -8.59 -1.99 -2.61
N ASN A 511 -9.40 -3.05 -2.53
CA ASN A 511 -8.95 -4.37 -2.07
C ASN A 511 -7.85 -4.91 -2.97
N SER A 512 -8.03 -4.86 -4.29
CA SER A 512 -7.05 -5.33 -5.26
C SER A 512 -5.71 -4.58 -5.17
N LEU A 513 -5.78 -3.26 -4.97
CA LEU A 513 -4.58 -2.43 -4.76
C LEU A 513 -3.86 -2.84 -3.47
N SER A 514 -4.58 -2.99 -2.36
CA SER A 514 -4.01 -3.42 -1.07
C SER A 514 -3.33 -4.79 -1.16
N LEU A 515 -3.90 -5.72 -1.93
CA LEU A 515 -3.32 -7.06 -2.12
C LEU A 515 -1.99 -7.01 -2.89
N ASN A 516 -1.94 -6.28 -4.01
CA ASN A 516 -0.69 -6.10 -4.76
C ASN A 516 0.36 -5.30 -3.97
N ALA A 517 -0.08 -4.28 -3.22
CA ALA A 517 0.77 -3.51 -2.33
C ALA A 517 1.40 -4.40 -1.23
N GLY A 518 0.60 -5.25 -0.56
CA GLY A 518 1.07 -6.18 0.46
C GLY A 518 2.08 -7.21 -0.06
N MET A 519 1.86 -7.73 -1.29
CA MET A 519 2.81 -8.60 -2.00
C MET A 519 4.10 -7.88 -2.41
N SER A 520 4.08 -6.55 -2.43
CA SER A 520 5.22 -5.68 -2.75
C SER A 520 5.83 -5.03 -1.50
N LEU A 521 5.59 -5.60 -0.32
CA LEU A 521 6.10 -5.15 1.00
C LEU A 521 5.56 -3.80 1.52
N LEU A 522 4.55 -3.24 0.87
CA LEU A 522 3.76 -2.10 1.38
C LEU A 522 2.71 -2.63 2.38
N GLN A 523 3.14 -3.16 3.52
CA GLN A 523 2.27 -3.98 4.38
C GLN A 523 1.46 -3.18 5.40
N CYS A 524 1.92 -1.99 5.81
CA CYS A 524 1.09 -1.00 6.50
C CYS A 524 0.50 -0.02 5.48
N TYR A 525 -0.47 -0.51 4.70
CA TYR A 525 -1.10 0.19 3.60
C TYR A 525 -2.62 0.28 3.79
N GLY A 526 -3.23 1.33 3.24
CA GLY A 526 -4.67 1.54 3.25
C GLY A 526 -5.06 2.67 2.31
N HIS A 527 -6.34 3.03 2.31
CA HIS A 527 -6.90 4.06 1.43
C HIS A 527 -7.50 5.19 2.26
N ASP A 528 -7.85 6.30 1.60
CA ASP A 528 -8.58 7.36 2.25
C ASP A 528 -10.08 7.01 2.26
N ILE A 529 -10.56 6.66 3.46
CA ILE A 529 -11.88 6.07 3.69
C ILE A 529 -12.97 7.11 3.41
N GLY A 530 -13.94 6.72 2.59
CA GLY A 530 -14.99 7.61 2.09
C GLY A 530 -14.57 8.40 0.84
N GLY A 531 -13.37 8.16 0.30
CA GLY A 531 -12.84 8.85 -0.87
C GLY A 531 -12.13 10.15 -0.52
N PHE A 532 -10.99 10.40 -1.14
CA PHE A 532 -10.28 11.66 -1.02
C PHE A 532 -11.01 12.77 -1.80
N GLU A 533 -11.25 12.53 -3.09
CA GLU A 533 -11.82 13.49 -4.06
C GLU A 533 -13.22 13.07 -4.53
N GLY A 534 -13.96 13.97 -5.17
CA GLY A 534 -15.29 13.74 -5.72
C GLY A 534 -16.41 14.15 -4.76
N PRO A 535 -17.65 13.66 -4.98
CA PRO A 535 -18.78 14.06 -4.15
C PRO A 535 -18.61 13.59 -2.70
N GLN A 536 -19.43 14.14 -1.80
CA GLN A 536 -19.57 13.57 -0.47
C GLN A 536 -20.14 12.14 -0.55
N PRO A 537 -19.63 11.18 0.24
CA PRO A 537 -20.16 9.83 0.24
C PRO A 537 -21.59 9.83 0.79
N SER A 538 -22.47 8.99 0.26
CA SER A 538 -23.76 8.75 0.91
C SER A 538 -23.57 8.13 2.30
N PRO A 539 -24.57 8.21 3.21
CA PRO A 539 -24.48 7.54 4.51
C PRO A 539 -24.17 6.04 4.40
N GLU A 540 -24.74 5.37 3.40
CA GLU A 540 -24.47 3.96 3.14
C GLU A 540 -23.02 3.72 2.70
N LEU A 541 -22.52 4.49 1.71
CA LEU A 541 -21.15 4.34 1.23
C LEU A 541 -20.13 4.62 2.34
N LEU A 542 -20.33 5.68 3.13
CA LEU A 542 -19.44 6.01 4.25
C LEU A 542 -19.43 4.89 5.29
N LEU A 543 -20.61 4.40 5.70
CA LEU A 543 -20.69 3.34 6.71
C LEU A 543 -20.04 2.04 6.22
N ARG A 544 -20.29 1.64 4.96
CA ARG A 544 -19.67 0.44 4.36
C ARG A 544 -18.15 0.55 4.30
N TRP A 545 -17.63 1.72 3.92
CA TRP A 545 -16.19 1.93 3.82
C TRP A 545 -15.54 1.96 5.20
N VAL A 546 -16.19 2.54 6.22
CA VAL A 546 -15.71 2.48 7.61
C VAL A 546 -15.71 1.04 8.14
N GLN A 547 -16.77 0.26 7.88
CA GLN A 547 -16.85 -1.16 8.25
C GLN A 547 -15.69 -1.97 7.64
N LEU A 548 -15.40 -1.78 6.35
CA LEU A 548 -14.27 -2.43 5.68
C LEU A 548 -12.92 -1.92 6.20
N GLY A 549 -12.77 -0.60 6.34
CA GLY A 549 -11.55 0.06 6.76
C GLY A 549 -11.08 -0.37 8.15
N ALA A 550 -12.00 -0.66 9.07
CA ALA A 550 -11.67 -1.15 10.40
C ALA A 550 -10.82 -2.45 10.37
N HIS A 551 -10.86 -3.18 9.25
CA HIS A 551 -10.14 -4.43 9.01
C HIS A 551 -8.93 -4.27 8.05
N SER A 552 -8.51 -3.04 7.75
CA SER A 552 -7.33 -2.74 6.93
C SER A 552 -6.09 -2.42 7.78
N PRO A 553 -4.84 -2.67 7.34
CA PRO A 553 -3.66 -2.33 8.14
C PRO A 553 -3.61 -0.85 8.58
N ARG A 554 -3.92 0.09 7.68
CA ARG A 554 -4.09 1.53 7.97
C ARG A 554 -5.58 1.92 7.96
N PHE A 555 -6.03 2.62 9.00
CA PHE A 555 -7.40 3.15 9.13
C PHE A 555 -7.38 4.67 9.23
N ALA A 556 -7.59 5.36 8.11
CA ALA A 556 -7.64 6.82 8.08
C ALA A 556 -8.84 7.34 7.28
N ILE A 557 -9.51 8.35 7.85
CA ILE A 557 -10.53 9.14 7.18
C ILE A 557 -9.88 10.49 6.87
N ASN A 558 -9.54 10.69 5.61
CA ASN A 558 -8.84 11.87 5.11
C ASN A 558 -9.41 12.24 3.73
N CYS A 559 -9.47 13.53 3.40
CA CYS A 559 -10.03 13.97 2.13
C CYS A 559 -9.69 15.43 1.79
N PHE A 560 -9.94 15.77 0.53
CA PHE A 560 -10.16 17.12 0.05
C PHE A 560 -11.32 17.05 -0.95
N LYS A 561 -12.51 17.51 -0.54
CA LYS A 561 -13.66 17.52 -1.45
C LYS A 561 -13.65 18.83 -2.24
N THR A 562 -13.29 18.74 -3.51
CA THR A 562 -13.39 19.86 -4.46
C THR A 562 -14.80 20.45 -4.45
N ASP A 563 -14.90 21.78 -4.41
CA ASP A 563 -16.15 22.55 -4.45
C ASP A 563 -16.12 23.42 -5.70
N GLU A 564 -17.18 23.34 -6.52
CA GLU A 564 -17.26 24.09 -7.78
C GLU A 564 -17.12 25.61 -7.60
N ASN A 565 -17.40 26.14 -6.40
CA ASN A 565 -17.35 27.57 -6.08
C ASN A 565 -16.10 27.98 -5.30
N ASP A 566 -15.48 27.08 -4.53
CA ASP A 566 -14.25 27.36 -3.76
C ASP A 566 -13.35 26.12 -3.59
N ASN A 567 -12.39 25.99 -4.50
CA ASN A 567 -11.38 24.94 -4.47
C ASN A 567 -10.17 25.27 -3.58
N THR A 568 -10.19 26.35 -2.80
CA THR A 568 -9.05 26.67 -1.93
C THR A 568 -9.11 25.91 -0.60
N ILE A 569 -10.31 25.71 -0.05
CA ILE A 569 -10.51 25.09 1.28
C ILE A 569 -11.02 23.65 1.15
N GLY A 570 -12.01 23.42 0.26
CA GLY A 570 -12.68 22.14 0.07
C GLY A 570 -13.54 21.67 1.25
N GLY A 571 -14.31 20.60 1.03
CA GLY A 571 -15.10 19.91 2.06
C GLY A 571 -14.34 18.82 2.82
N VAL A 572 -14.96 18.32 3.90
CA VAL A 572 -14.42 17.25 4.76
C VAL A 572 -15.40 16.10 4.93
N ILE A 573 -14.86 14.92 5.21
CA ILE A 573 -15.60 13.77 5.75
C ILE A 573 -15.29 13.71 7.23
N GLU A 574 -16.35 13.70 8.04
CA GLU A 574 -16.26 13.53 9.48
C GLU A 574 -17.02 12.27 9.89
N PRO A 575 -16.54 11.52 10.89
CA PRO A 575 -17.24 10.35 11.41
C PRO A 575 -18.70 10.62 11.86
N TRP A 576 -19.00 11.89 12.19
CA TRP A 576 -20.30 12.34 12.69
C TRP A 576 -21.09 13.20 11.70
N MET A 577 -20.68 13.30 10.43
CA MET A 577 -21.36 14.18 9.46
C MET A 577 -22.81 13.76 9.18
N TYR A 578 -23.17 12.51 9.49
CA TYR A 578 -24.53 11.95 9.38
C TYR A 578 -24.99 11.45 10.77
N PRO A 579 -25.85 12.19 11.47
CA PRO A 579 -26.30 11.84 12.82
C PRO A 579 -26.90 10.43 12.93
N GLU A 580 -27.59 9.97 11.90
CA GLU A 580 -28.29 8.69 11.85
C GLU A 580 -27.38 7.45 11.70
N ILE A 581 -26.09 7.64 11.45
CA ILE A 581 -25.08 6.56 11.43
C ILE A 581 -23.89 6.83 12.37
N THR A 582 -23.84 8.00 13.02
CA THR A 582 -22.74 8.35 13.95
C THR A 582 -22.52 7.29 15.04
N PRO A 583 -23.56 6.75 15.71
CA PRO A 583 -23.37 5.67 16.69
C PRO A 583 -22.79 4.39 16.07
N LEU A 584 -23.17 4.07 14.83
CA LEU A 584 -22.66 2.88 14.14
C LEU A 584 -21.17 3.05 13.78
N ILE A 585 -20.79 4.22 13.27
CA ILE A 585 -19.39 4.57 12.99
C ILE A 585 -18.57 4.54 14.28
N ARG A 586 -19.10 5.10 15.39
CA ARG A 586 -18.46 5.02 16.71
C ARG A 586 -18.17 3.59 17.11
N ASP A 587 -19.17 2.71 17.07
CA ASP A 587 -19.02 1.31 17.49
C ASP A 587 -17.99 0.57 16.63
N ILE A 588 -17.93 0.85 15.32
CA ILE A 588 -16.93 0.28 14.42
C ILE A 588 -15.52 0.80 14.76
N ILE A 589 -15.37 2.09 15.03
CA ILE A 589 -14.07 2.66 15.44
C ILE A 589 -13.66 2.06 16.79
N LYS A 590 -14.56 1.91 17.76
CA LYS A 590 -14.28 1.23 19.02
C LYS A 590 -13.84 -0.22 18.81
N ARG A 591 -14.51 -0.96 17.91
CA ARG A 591 -14.07 -2.30 17.49
C ARG A 591 -12.69 -2.28 16.84
N ARG A 592 -12.34 -1.25 16.08
CA ARG A 592 -10.98 -1.06 15.55
C ARG A 592 -9.95 -0.97 16.68
N TYR A 593 -10.24 -0.27 17.78
CA TYR A 593 -9.35 -0.21 18.95
C TYR A 593 -9.23 -1.56 19.66
N GLU A 594 -10.34 -2.30 19.81
CA GLU A 594 -10.28 -3.68 20.33
C GLU A 594 -9.35 -4.56 19.49
N LEU A 595 -9.33 -4.38 18.16
CA LEU A 595 -8.50 -5.17 17.25
C LEU A 595 -7.03 -4.73 17.16
N ILE A 596 -6.61 -3.64 17.83
CA ILE A 596 -5.23 -3.15 17.75
C ILE A 596 -4.21 -4.24 18.14
N PRO A 597 -4.36 -5.02 19.22
CA PRO A 597 -3.40 -6.08 19.54
C PRO A 597 -3.23 -7.11 18.43
N TYR A 598 -4.32 -7.51 17.75
CA TYR A 598 -4.25 -8.42 16.62
C TYR A 598 -3.54 -7.79 15.41
N LEU A 599 -3.97 -6.59 15.00
CA LEU A 599 -3.37 -5.87 13.87
C LEU A 599 -1.88 -5.58 14.10
N TYR A 600 -1.54 -5.22 15.33
CA TYR A 600 -0.18 -4.93 15.75
C TYR A 600 0.70 -6.20 15.76
N SER A 601 0.18 -7.30 16.30
CA SER A 601 0.85 -8.60 16.22
C SER A 601 1.10 -9.04 14.77
N LEU A 602 0.13 -8.83 13.87
CA LEU A 602 0.32 -9.10 12.45
C LEU A 602 1.44 -8.23 11.85
N MET A 603 1.58 -6.98 12.28
CA MET A 603 2.69 -6.12 11.82
C MET A 603 4.04 -6.57 12.36
N LEU A 604 4.13 -7.00 13.62
CA LEU A 604 5.35 -7.58 14.18
C LEU A 604 5.75 -8.85 13.40
N GLN A 605 4.78 -9.72 13.09
CA GLN A 605 5.01 -10.88 12.23
C GLN A 605 5.49 -10.45 10.83
N SER A 606 4.85 -9.45 10.22
CA SER A 606 5.26 -8.81 8.96
C SER A 606 6.74 -8.40 8.99
N HIS A 607 7.16 -7.71 10.05
CA HIS A 607 8.54 -7.25 10.22
C HIS A 607 9.53 -8.40 10.29
N MET A 608 9.17 -9.50 10.95
CA MET A 608 10.05 -10.66 11.12
C MET A 608 10.06 -11.62 9.93
N THR A 609 8.94 -11.74 9.21
CA THR A 609 8.74 -12.84 8.23
C THR A 609 8.22 -12.39 6.86
N ALA A 610 8.00 -11.09 6.65
CA ALA A 610 7.45 -10.50 5.42
C ALA A 610 6.05 -11.01 5.03
N ILE A 611 5.31 -11.62 5.96
CA ILE A 611 3.95 -12.08 5.72
C ILE A 611 2.99 -10.89 5.85
N ALA A 612 2.31 -10.52 4.76
CA ALA A 612 1.38 -9.39 4.77
C ALA A 612 0.19 -9.64 5.72
N PRO A 613 -0.32 -8.63 6.45
CA PRO A 613 -1.52 -8.77 7.27
C PRO A 613 -2.78 -9.00 6.43
N GLN A 614 -2.93 -8.27 5.33
CA GLN A 614 -4.04 -8.40 4.37
C GLN A 614 -3.59 -9.23 3.15
N ARG A 615 -4.28 -10.33 2.85
CA ARG A 615 -3.83 -11.31 1.84
C ARG A 615 -4.95 -11.83 0.95
N TRP A 616 -4.57 -12.23 -0.26
CA TRP A 616 -5.46 -12.93 -1.19
C TRP A 616 -5.89 -14.26 -0.57
N ILE A 617 -7.15 -14.65 -0.80
CA ILE A 617 -7.71 -15.82 -0.12
C ILE A 617 -7.07 -17.16 -0.51
N GLY A 618 -6.34 -17.20 -1.63
CA GLY A 618 -5.54 -18.35 -2.04
C GLY A 618 -4.16 -18.46 -1.37
N TRP A 619 -3.74 -17.45 -0.60
CA TRP A 619 -2.47 -17.48 0.14
C TRP A 619 -2.50 -18.55 1.24
N GLY A 620 -1.68 -19.59 1.12
CA GLY A 620 -1.71 -20.76 2.01
C GLY A 620 -2.83 -21.77 1.69
N PHE A 621 -3.54 -21.56 0.58
CA PHE A 621 -4.62 -22.42 0.06
C PHE A 621 -4.37 -22.77 -1.41
N GLU A 622 -3.12 -22.81 -1.85
CA GLU A 622 -2.72 -23.00 -3.25
C GLU A 622 -3.16 -24.35 -3.84
N ASN A 623 -3.44 -25.35 -2.98
CA ASN A 623 -3.94 -26.66 -3.39
C ASN A 623 -5.45 -26.67 -3.71
N ASP A 624 -6.18 -25.61 -3.34
CA ASP A 624 -7.60 -25.46 -3.63
C ASP A 624 -7.78 -25.01 -5.09
N ALA A 625 -8.52 -25.77 -5.90
CA ALA A 625 -8.69 -25.44 -7.31
C ALA A 625 -9.52 -24.15 -7.52
N GLU A 626 -10.44 -23.84 -6.60
CA GLU A 626 -11.37 -22.72 -6.78
C GLU A 626 -10.67 -21.37 -6.60
N VAL A 627 -9.59 -21.30 -5.80
CA VAL A 627 -8.87 -20.04 -5.62
C VAL A 627 -8.22 -19.56 -6.92
N TRP A 628 -7.90 -20.49 -7.83
CA TRP A 628 -7.32 -20.19 -9.14
C TRP A 628 -8.36 -19.83 -10.22
N THR A 629 -9.64 -19.71 -9.86
CA THR A 629 -10.67 -19.24 -10.79
C THR A 629 -10.53 -17.74 -11.07
N ALA A 630 -11.01 -17.31 -12.24
CA ALA A 630 -10.99 -15.90 -12.61
C ALA A 630 -11.82 -15.01 -11.66
N GLU A 631 -12.83 -15.55 -10.98
CA GLU A 631 -13.64 -14.82 -10.00
C GLU A 631 -12.80 -14.50 -8.74
N VAL A 632 -12.12 -15.49 -8.16
CA VAL A 632 -11.31 -15.31 -6.95
C VAL A 632 -10.01 -14.53 -7.23
N MET A 633 -9.38 -14.73 -8.38
CA MET A 633 -8.15 -14.02 -8.76
C MET A 633 -8.36 -12.52 -9.03
N LYS A 634 -9.61 -12.02 -9.09
CA LYS A 634 -9.85 -10.57 -9.12
C LYS A 634 -9.43 -9.89 -7.83
N GLY A 635 -9.59 -10.56 -6.68
CA GLY A 635 -9.16 -10.05 -5.39
C GLY A 635 -9.81 -8.72 -4.99
N ASP A 636 -11.05 -8.47 -5.39
CA ASP A 636 -11.75 -7.19 -5.16
C ASP A 636 -12.93 -7.32 -4.17
N THR A 637 -13.39 -8.54 -3.86
CA THR A 637 -14.57 -8.76 -3.00
C THR A 637 -14.25 -9.28 -1.61
N GLN A 638 -13.16 -10.02 -1.43
CA GLN A 638 -12.80 -10.67 -0.17
C GLN A 638 -11.30 -10.87 0.03
N TYR A 639 -10.85 -10.92 1.28
CA TYR A 639 -9.45 -11.10 1.65
C TYR A 639 -9.31 -11.71 3.06
N TRP A 640 -8.14 -12.28 3.32
CA TRP A 640 -7.71 -12.66 4.66
C TRP A 640 -7.14 -11.47 5.42
N LEU A 641 -7.55 -11.28 6.67
CA LEU A 641 -6.85 -10.46 7.66
C LEU A 641 -6.21 -11.39 8.71
N GLY A 642 -4.89 -11.58 8.58
CA GLY A 642 -4.17 -12.64 9.28
C GLY A 642 -4.73 -14.03 8.94
N ASP A 643 -4.56 -14.99 9.85
CA ASP A 643 -4.98 -16.38 9.62
C ASP A 643 -6.40 -16.68 10.14
N ALA A 644 -6.98 -15.74 10.88
CA ALA A 644 -8.25 -15.94 11.57
C ALA A 644 -9.45 -15.40 10.81
N LEU A 645 -9.37 -14.20 10.22
CA LEU A 645 -10.53 -13.46 9.74
C LEU A 645 -10.60 -13.40 8.22
N LEU A 646 -11.69 -13.90 7.64
CA LEU A 646 -12.06 -13.73 6.24
C LEU A 646 -13.04 -12.55 6.13
N ILE A 647 -12.58 -11.48 5.49
CA ILE A 647 -13.34 -10.24 5.31
C ILE A 647 -13.95 -10.22 3.92
N GLY A 648 -15.25 -9.97 3.84
CA GLY A 648 -15.97 -9.68 2.61
C GLY A 648 -16.65 -8.33 2.66
N GLY A 649 -17.19 -7.87 1.54
CA GLY A 649 -17.93 -6.61 1.47
C GLY A 649 -19.14 -6.68 0.55
N VAL A 650 -20.00 -5.68 0.68
CA VAL A 650 -21.06 -5.36 -0.27
C VAL A 650 -20.66 -4.07 -0.95
N TYR A 651 -20.56 -4.10 -2.27
CA TYR A 651 -19.92 -3.05 -3.06
C TYR A 651 -20.89 -2.35 -4.03
N GLU A 652 -22.18 -2.49 -3.81
CA GLU A 652 -23.23 -1.84 -4.59
C GLU A 652 -24.29 -1.29 -3.63
N PRO A 653 -24.92 -0.14 -3.94
CA PRO A 653 -25.90 0.48 -3.08
C PRO A 653 -27.14 -0.40 -2.91
N ALA A 654 -27.77 -0.33 -1.73
CA ALA A 654 -28.99 -1.05 -1.37
C ALA A 654 -28.90 -2.59 -1.37
N LEU A 655 -27.76 -3.20 -1.69
CA LEU A 655 -27.58 -4.64 -1.53
C LEU A 655 -27.40 -4.99 -0.05
N SER A 656 -28.04 -6.09 0.34
CA SER A 656 -28.07 -6.59 1.72
C SER A 656 -27.48 -8.00 1.87
N SER A 657 -26.76 -8.48 0.86
CA SER A 657 -26.05 -9.76 0.93
C SER A 657 -24.81 -9.75 0.03
N ALA A 658 -23.85 -10.61 0.35
CA ALA A 658 -22.65 -10.84 -0.45
C ALA A 658 -22.44 -12.34 -0.68
N ARG A 659 -21.76 -12.67 -1.78
CA ARG A 659 -21.35 -14.04 -2.08
C ARG A 659 -19.84 -14.17 -1.85
N LEU A 660 -19.45 -15.13 -1.02
CA LEU A 660 -18.06 -15.37 -0.63
C LEU A 660 -17.63 -16.79 -0.93
N TYR A 661 -16.36 -16.98 -1.26
CA TYR A 661 -15.75 -18.30 -1.31
C TYR A 661 -14.97 -18.59 -0.04
N LEU A 662 -15.21 -19.74 0.57
CA LEU A 662 -14.53 -20.21 1.77
C LEU A 662 -13.45 -21.22 1.36
N PRO A 663 -12.16 -20.85 1.33
CA PRO A 663 -11.11 -21.73 0.82
C PRO A 663 -10.89 -22.95 1.72
N THR A 664 -10.29 -24.02 1.20
CA THR A 664 -10.05 -25.27 1.96
C THR A 664 -8.62 -25.77 1.86
N GLN A 665 -8.09 -26.29 2.97
CA GLN A 665 -6.84 -27.06 2.98
C GLN A 665 -7.07 -28.58 2.86
N GLY A 666 -8.30 -29.00 2.50
CA GLY A 666 -8.70 -30.39 2.38
C GLY A 666 -9.40 -30.93 3.64
N GLY A 667 -9.42 -32.25 3.81
CA GLY A 667 -10.28 -32.94 4.79
C GLY A 667 -9.98 -32.67 6.28
N GLN A 668 -8.95 -31.89 6.60
CA GLN A 668 -8.62 -31.49 7.97
C GLN A 668 -9.22 -30.13 8.37
N ASP A 669 -9.84 -29.42 7.42
CA ASP A 669 -10.45 -28.12 7.69
C ASP A 669 -11.76 -28.28 8.48
N GLN A 670 -11.95 -27.44 9.50
CA GLN A 670 -13.12 -27.45 10.39
C GLN A 670 -14.20 -26.44 9.95
N GLY A 671 -13.95 -25.71 8.87
CA GLY A 671 -14.88 -24.74 8.31
C GLY A 671 -14.74 -23.34 8.93
N TYR A 672 -15.84 -22.60 8.87
CA TYR A 672 -15.90 -21.18 9.15
C TYR A 672 -17.12 -20.83 9.99
N ILE A 673 -17.04 -19.76 10.77
CA ILE A 673 -18.13 -19.21 11.59
C ILE A 673 -18.43 -17.80 11.09
N ASN A 674 -19.69 -17.50 10.75
CA ASN A 674 -20.15 -16.14 10.53
C ASN A 674 -20.16 -15.38 11.87
N LEU A 675 -19.45 -14.27 11.94
CA LEU A 675 -19.37 -13.45 13.17
C LEU A 675 -20.55 -12.49 13.32
N ASN A 676 -21.46 -12.46 12.35
CA ASN A 676 -22.71 -11.74 12.42
C ASN A 676 -23.90 -12.71 12.49
N ALA A 677 -25.02 -12.22 13.03
CA ALA A 677 -26.27 -12.97 13.02
C ALA A 677 -26.59 -13.46 11.58
N PRO A 678 -27.03 -14.72 11.39
CA PRO A 678 -27.46 -15.68 12.42
C PRO A 678 -26.35 -16.63 12.94
N TYR A 679 -25.07 -16.23 12.87
CA TYR A 679 -23.92 -16.95 13.45
C TYR A 679 -23.74 -18.38 12.91
N GLN A 680 -23.93 -18.53 11.60
CA GLN A 680 -23.88 -19.81 10.91
C GLN A 680 -22.46 -20.40 10.90
N HIS A 681 -22.41 -21.74 10.94
CA HIS A 681 -21.19 -22.47 10.61
C HIS A 681 -21.29 -22.99 9.18
N PHE A 682 -20.19 -22.87 8.44
CA PHE A 682 -20.08 -23.32 7.07
C PHE A 682 -18.91 -24.28 6.92
N ALA A 683 -19.07 -25.33 6.12
CA ALA A 683 -17.93 -26.14 5.70
C ALA A 683 -17.00 -25.33 4.79
N ALA A 684 -15.71 -25.66 4.78
CA ALA A 684 -14.75 -25.11 3.84
C ALA A 684 -14.97 -25.65 2.41
N GLY A 685 -14.40 -25.00 1.41
CA GLY A 685 -14.38 -25.44 0.02
C GLY A 685 -15.67 -25.12 -0.76
N GLN A 686 -16.45 -24.13 -0.33
CA GLN A 686 -17.73 -23.80 -0.96
C GLN A 686 -17.98 -22.29 -1.07
N TRP A 687 -18.83 -21.92 -2.02
CA TRP A 687 -19.42 -20.59 -2.10
C TRP A 687 -20.61 -20.47 -1.16
N VAL A 688 -20.70 -19.37 -0.42
CA VAL A 688 -21.79 -19.08 0.52
C VAL A 688 -22.38 -17.69 0.25
N GLY A 689 -23.68 -17.54 0.48
CA GLY A 689 -24.34 -16.23 0.56
C GLY A 689 -24.40 -15.78 2.02
N ILE A 690 -23.98 -14.56 2.29
CA ILE A 690 -23.96 -13.97 3.63
C ILE A 690 -24.88 -12.74 3.63
N GLU A 691 -25.87 -12.75 4.51
CA GLU A 691 -26.69 -11.57 4.80
C GLU A 691 -25.82 -10.48 5.43
N SER A 692 -25.96 -9.27 4.92
CA SER A 692 -25.14 -8.12 5.27
C SER A 692 -25.94 -6.85 4.99
N GLU A 693 -26.94 -6.56 5.81
CA GLU A 693 -27.64 -5.28 5.78
C GLU A 693 -26.68 -4.15 6.19
N TRP A 694 -26.67 -3.03 5.47
CA TRP A 694 -25.64 -2.01 5.58
C TRP A 694 -25.52 -1.34 6.95
N ARG A 695 -26.64 -1.19 7.68
CA ARG A 695 -26.66 -0.67 9.06
C ARG A 695 -26.21 -1.68 10.11
N LYS A 696 -26.06 -2.95 9.75
CA LYS A 696 -25.73 -4.03 10.69
C LYS A 696 -24.27 -4.45 10.58
N SER A 697 -23.83 -4.91 9.41
CA SER A 697 -22.50 -5.50 9.27
C SER A 697 -22.05 -5.64 7.83
N ILE A 698 -20.74 -5.86 7.65
CA ILE A 698 -20.16 -6.49 6.45
C ILE A 698 -20.06 -8.01 6.64
N PRO A 699 -19.93 -8.80 5.56
CA PRO A 699 -19.59 -10.21 5.67
C PRO A 699 -18.26 -10.41 6.41
N LEU A 700 -18.32 -11.05 7.58
CA LEU A 700 -17.16 -11.27 8.45
C LEU A 700 -17.21 -12.70 8.96
N LEU A 701 -16.22 -13.51 8.60
CA LEU A 701 -16.13 -14.90 9.04
C LEU A 701 -14.81 -15.16 9.76
N ALA A 702 -14.85 -16.00 10.78
CA ALA A 702 -13.65 -16.56 11.38
C ALA A 702 -13.43 -18.00 10.93
N ARG A 703 -12.16 -18.38 10.72
CA ARG A 703 -11.79 -19.78 10.50
C ARG A 703 -11.90 -20.57 11.80
N VAL A 704 -12.58 -21.71 11.77
CA VAL A 704 -12.69 -22.58 12.95
C VAL A 704 -11.30 -23.09 13.34
N GLY A 705 -10.98 -23.02 14.63
CA GLY A 705 -9.66 -23.36 15.17
C GLY A 705 -8.70 -22.17 15.29
N SER A 706 -9.10 -20.98 14.84
CA SER A 706 -8.29 -19.76 14.97
C SER A 706 -8.59 -18.99 16.27
N ALA A 707 -7.83 -17.93 16.51
CA ALA A 707 -8.04 -16.99 17.61
C ALA A 707 -7.66 -15.55 17.21
N VAL A 708 -8.32 -14.56 17.83
CA VAL A 708 -8.04 -13.13 17.67
C VAL A 708 -7.82 -12.53 19.05
N VAL A 709 -6.64 -11.96 19.29
CA VAL A 709 -6.33 -11.22 20.52
C VAL A 709 -6.92 -9.81 20.44
N VAL A 710 -7.59 -9.39 21.50
CA VAL A 710 -8.27 -8.09 21.58
C VAL A 710 -7.86 -7.30 22.83
N GLY A 711 -7.89 -5.98 22.69
CA GLY A 711 -7.62 -5.00 23.74
C GLY A 711 -8.88 -4.27 24.18
N LYS A 712 -8.70 -3.06 24.71
CA LYS A 712 -9.81 -2.17 25.07
C LYS A 712 -10.42 -1.53 23.81
N ASP A 713 -11.67 -1.11 23.93
CA ASP A 713 -12.42 -0.40 22.88
C ASP A 713 -12.16 1.12 22.85
N VAL A 714 -11.17 1.57 23.63
CA VAL A 714 -10.73 2.95 23.78
C VAL A 714 -9.27 3.10 23.35
N GLN A 715 -8.84 4.34 23.18
CA GLN A 715 -7.43 4.62 22.98
C GLN A 715 -6.60 4.23 24.20
N THR A 716 -5.54 3.46 23.95
CA THR A 716 -4.58 3.06 24.96
C THR A 716 -3.20 3.66 24.73
N ARG A 717 -2.47 3.83 25.82
CA ARG A 717 -1.08 4.24 25.87
C ARG A 717 -0.24 2.97 25.90
N SER A 718 0.73 2.90 25.00
CA SER A 718 1.72 1.83 25.02
C SER A 718 2.52 1.85 26.33
N PRO A 719 2.88 0.68 26.89
CA PRO A 719 3.66 0.63 28.13
C PRO A 719 4.97 1.40 28.02
N GLY A 720 5.20 2.33 28.95
CA GLY A 720 6.40 3.18 28.96
C GLY A 720 6.33 4.43 28.07
N ASP A 721 5.24 4.69 27.34
CA ASP A 721 5.10 5.90 26.51
C ASP A 721 4.76 7.15 27.34
N ASN A 722 5.69 7.61 28.18
CA ASN A 722 5.51 8.79 29.03
C ASN A 722 5.74 10.12 28.31
N ARG A 723 5.97 10.10 26.99
CA ARG A 723 6.30 11.31 26.21
C ARG A 723 5.12 12.27 26.12
N PHE A 724 3.89 11.74 26.08
CA PHE A 724 2.66 12.51 25.92
C PHE A 724 1.58 12.00 26.87
N PRO A 725 1.66 12.32 28.18
CA PRO A 725 0.64 11.93 29.12
C PRO A 725 -0.67 12.66 28.83
N SER A 726 -1.74 11.89 28.67
CA SER A 726 -3.10 12.40 28.50
C SER A 726 -4.00 11.72 29.53
N ALA A 727 -4.82 12.51 30.22
CA ALA A 727 -5.84 11.97 31.13
C ALA A 727 -6.97 11.22 30.39
N ASN A 728 -7.03 11.37 29.06
CA ASN A 728 -8.05 10.75 28.20
C ASN A 728 -7.56 9.42 27.59
N VAL A 729 -6.33 9.00 27.89
CA VAL A 729 -5.75 7.76 27.37
C VAL A 729 -5.48 6.80 28.53
N PHE A 730 -5.89 5.55 28.37
CA PHE A 730 -5.75 4.52 29.40
C PHE A 730 -4.51 3.65 29.17
N GLU A 731 -4.00 3.00 30.20
CA GLU A 731 -2.93 2.02 30.01
C GLU A 731 -3.39 0.82 29.17
N ASP A 732 -2.49 0.29 28.33
CA ASP A 732 -2.68 -0.95 27.58
C ASP A 732 -2.48 -2.19 28.47
N ASP A 733 -3.33 -2.34 29.48
CA ASP A 733 -3.24 -3.33 30.56
C ASP A 733 -4.31 -4.44 30.49
N HIS A 734 -4.96 -4.60 29.33
CA HIS A 734 -6.03 -5.59 29.14
C HIS A 734 -5.81 -6.45 27.91
N ARG A 735 -6.01 -7.77 28.06
CA ARG A 735 -6.16 -8.70 26.93
C ARG A 735 -7.34 -9.64 27.14
N ALA A 736 -8.05 -9.87 26.04
CA ALA A 736 -8.91 -11.02 25.88
C ALA A 736 -8.59 -11.72 24.56
N VAL A 737 -8.99 -12.98 24.42
CA VAL A 737 -8.83 -13.73 23.18
C VAL A 737 -10.18 -14.27 22.74
N GLU A 738 -10.62 -13.84 21.55
CA GLU A 738 -11.74 -14.43 20.83
C GLU A 738 -11.27 -15.73 20.20
N ILE A 739 -11.77 -16.87 20.67
CA ILE A 739 -11.48 -18.18 20.08
C ILE A 739 -12.66 -18.68 19.26
N PHE A 740 -12.39 -19.42 18.19
CA PHE A 740 -13.41 -19.90 17.25
C PHE A 740 -13.48 -21.43 17.22
N PRO A 741 -14.01 -22.06 18.28
CA PRO A 741 -14.04 -23.51 18.41
C PRO A 741 -15.05 -24.19 17.47
N PRO A 742 -14.82 -25.45 17.08
CA PRO A 742 -15.83 -26.25 16.38
C PRO A 742 -17.03 -26.53 17.29
N LYS A 743 -18.19 -26.84 16.69
CA LYS A 743 -19.41 -27.20 17.43
C LYS A 743 -19.31 -28.54 18.15
N ASN A 744 -18.63 -29.50 17.55
CA ASN A 744 -18.57 -30.88 18.03
C ASN A 744 -17.28 -31.12 18.81
N SER A 745 -17.28 -32.17 19.64
CA SER A 745 -16.07 -32.65 20.30
C SER A 745 -15.00 -33.02 19.27
N THR A 746 -13.75 -32.64 19.56
CA THR A 746 -12.60 -32.92 18.70
C THR A 746 -11.39 -33.27 19.55
N MET A 747 -10.65 -34.30 19.14
CA MET A 747 -9.37 -34.67 19.76
C MET A 747 -8.22 -33.72 19.36
N ARG A 748 -8.46 -32.80 18.43
CA ARG A 748 -7.49 -31.83 17.96
C ARG A 748 -7.34 -30.68 18.95
N ILE A 749 -6.09 -30.36 19.28
CA ILE A 749 -5.71 -29.13 19.97
C ILE A 749 -5.46 -28.07 18.90
N PHE A 750 -6.12 -26.92 19.04
CA PHE A 750 -5.87 -25.74 18.22
C PHE A 750 -4.82 -24.86 18.89
N VAL A 751 -3.90 -24.30 18.12
CA VAL A 751 -2.78 -23.50 18.61
C VAL A 751 -2.69 -22.23 17.79
N ASN A 752 -2.70 -21.09 18.46
CA ASN A 752 -2.58 -19.77 17.85
C ASN A 752 -1.56 -18.94 18.63
N THR A 753 -0.80 -18.12 17.91
CA THR A 753 0.27 -17.32 18.49
C THR A 753 0.08 -15.86 18.12
N TRP A 754 0.37 -14.96 19.05
CA TRP A 754 0.51 -13.54 18.79
C TRP A 754 1.79 -12.99 19.40
N TYR A 755 2.18 -11.81 18.94
CA TYR A 755 3.39 -11.12 19.32
C TYR A 755 3.06 -9.77 19.95
N GLU A 756 3.83 -9.38 20.96
CA GLU A 756 3.77 -8.05 21.56
C GLU A 756 5.17 -7.52 21.89
N ASP A 757 5.32 -6.21 21.82
CA ASP A 757 6.44 -5.43 22.36
C ASP A 757 5.89 -4.15 23.00
N ASP A 758 6.78 -3.23 23.37
CA ASP A 758 6.43 -1.93 23.93
C ASP A 758 5.71 -0.96 22.97
N GLY A 759 5.59 -1.25 21.67
CA GLY A 759 4.92 -0.37 20.71
C GLY A 759 5.67 0.91 20.32
N ILE A 760 6.87 1.13 20.84
CA ILE A 760 7.57 2.43 20.83
C ILE A 760 9.01 2.29 20.35
N SER A 761 9.76 1.31 20.86
CA SER A 761 11.21 1.29 20.74
C SER A 761 11.64 1.00 19.31
N ALA A 762 12.76 1.59 18.88
CA ALA A 762 13.37 1.33 17.59
C ALA A 762 13.90 -0.11 17.46
N LYS A 763 14.36 -0.69 18.58
CA LYS A 763 14.84 -2.07 18.72
C LYS A 763 14.08 -2.76 19.85
N PRO A 764 12.85 -3.24 19.60
CA PRO A 764 12.03 -3.81 20.66
C PRO A 764 12.43 -5.23 21.03
N ASP A 765 12.20 -5.58 22.29
CA ASP A 765 12.09 -6.96 22.73
C ASP A 765 10.71 -7.52 22.35
N ILE A 766 10.65 -8.37 21.33
CA ILE A 766 9.39 -8.98 20.89
C ILE A 766 9.13 -10.25 21.70
N SER A 767 8.01 -10.27 22.40
CA SER A 767 7.52 -11.42 23.16
C SER A 767 6.41 -12.17 22.42
N MET A 768 6.44 -13.49 22.52
CA MET A 768 5.50 -14.39 21.89
C MET A 768 4.56 -15.02 22.93
N PHE A 769 3.26 -15.04 22.64
CA PHE A 769 2.25 -15.68 23.47
C PHE A 769 1.47 -16.70 22.64
N THR A 770 1.24 -17.88 23.20
CA THR A 770 0.56 -18.97 22.53
C THR A 770 -0.69 -19.36 23.30
N VAL A 771 -1.85 -19.23 22.65
CA VAL A 771 -3.10 -19.80 23.15
C VAL A 771 -3.33 -21.15 22.49
N SER A 772 -3.57 -22.17 23.30
CA SER A 772 -4.01 -23.46 22.81
C SER A 772 -5.33 -23.86 23.44
N TYR A 773 -6.18 -24.54 22.68
CA TYR A 773 -7.47 -24.97 23.20
C TYR A 773 -7.96 -26.29 22.58
N SER A 774 -8.74 -27.01 23.37
CA SER A 774 -9.46 -28.23 22.97
C SER A 774 -10.92 -28.11 23.37
N CYS A 775 -11.78 -28.83 22.65
CA CYS A 775 -13.23 -28.65 22.76
C CYS A 775 -13.94 -30.00 22.88
N THR A 776 -14.87 -30.05 23.81
CA THR A 776 -15.93 -31.06 23.87
C THR A 776 -17.28 -30.41 23.51
N GLU A 777 -18.36 -31.18 23.58
CA GLU A 777 -19.73 -30.67 23.39
C GLU A 777 -20.17 -29.72 24.51
N THR A 778 -19.59 -29.82 25.71
CA THR A 778 -20.01 -29.04 26.89
C THR A 778 -18.94 -28.09 27.42
N GLU A 779 -17.68 -28.28 27.02
CA GLU A 779 -16.53 -27.60 27.61
C GLU A 779 -15.49 -27.20 26.56
N VAL A 780 -14.87 -26.03 26.75
CA VAL A 780 -13.69 -25.57 26.02
C VAL A 780 -12.56 -25.38 27.03
N THR A 781 -11.53 -26.24 26.94
CA THR A 781 -10.33 -26.11 27.77
C THR A 781 -9.31 -25.25 27.03
N VAL A 782 -8.83 -24.18 27.67
CA VAL A 782 -7.90 -23.20 27.11
C VAL A 782 -6.63 -23.15 27.96
N MET A 783 -5.49 -22.99 27.31
CA MET A 783 -4.18 -22.80 27.93
C MET A 783 -3.50 -21.59 27.30
N LEU A 784 -2.87 -20.76 28.12
CA LEU A 784 -2.00 -19.68 27.68
C LEU A 784 -0.56 -20.01 28.06
N GLU A 785 0.34 -19.96 27.09
CA GLU A 785 1.77 -20.16 27.28
C GLU A 785 2.54 -18.90 26.88
N ARG A 786 3.56 -18.55 27.67
CA ARG A 786 4.54 -17.52 27.36
C ARG A 786 5.75 -18.16 26.69
N GLY A 787 6.29 -17.53 25.64
CA GLY A 787 7.57 -17.93 25.06
C GLY A 787 8.68 -17.91 26.12
N LYS A 788 9.55 -18.92 26.11
CA LYS A 788 10.64 -19.07 27.09
C LYS A 788 11.65 -17.92 27.05
N ASP A 789 11.83 -17.33 25.87
CA ASP A 789 12.78 -16.26 25.60
C ASP A 789 12.10 -14.87 25.62
N ASN A 790 10.87 -14.77 26.15
CA ASN A 790 10.16 -13.50 26.22
C ASN A 790 10.86 -12.57 27.22
N VAL A 791 11.40 -11.46 26.70
CA VAL A 791 12.00 -10.41 27.51
C VAL A 791 10.95 -9.36 27.89
N TYR A 792 10.17 -8.87 26.92
CA TYR A 792 9.07 -7.93 27.19
C TYR A 792 7.99 -8.53 28.12
N VAL A 793 7.59 -7.73 29.11
CA VAL A 793 6.53 -8.05 30.07
C VAL A 793 5.38 -7.07 29.86
N PRO A 794 4.19 -7.53 29.47
CA PRO A 794 3.06 -6.65 29.27
C PRO A 794 2.43 -6.22 30.61
N LEU A 795 1.63 -5.15 30.59
CA LEU A 795 0.94 -4.64 31.79
C LEU A 795 -0.27 -5.48 32.21
N TRP A 796 -0.83 -6.28 31.30
CA TRP A 796 -2.01 -7.09 31.60
C TRP A 796 -1.69 -8.24 32.55
N LYS A 797 -2.47 -8.31 33.64
CA LYS A 797 -2.33 -9.35 34.68
C LYS A 797 -3.43 -10.40 34.65
N GLN A 798 -4.46 -10.14 33.86
CA GLN A 798 -5.61 -11.03 33.67
C GLN A 798 -5.70 -11.41 32.21
N PHE A 799 -6.13 -12.65 31.98
CA PHE A 799 -6.37 -13.19 30.66
C PHE A 799 -7.82 -13.68 30.59
N ASN A 800 -8.55 -13.14 29.61
CA ASN A 800 -9.95 -13.49 29.40
C ASN A 800 -10.15 -14.23 28.08
N VAL A 801 -11.12 -15.13 28.06
CA VAL A 801 -11.52 -15.87 26.86
C VAL A 801 -12.89 -15.41 26.44
N ILE A 802 -13.07 -15.19 25.14
CA ILE A 802 -14.33 -14.82 24.52
C ILE A 802 -14.74 -15.94 23.57
N LEU A 803 -15.93 -16.50 23.79
CA LEU A 803 -16.55 -17.47 22.88
C LEU A 803 -17.47 -16.79 21.87
N PRO A 804 -17.71 -17.41 20.69
CA PRO A 804 -18.65 -16.89 19.70
C PRO A 804 -20.06 -16.73 20.29
N VAL A 805 -20.83 -15.79 19.73
CA VAL A 805 -22.21 -15.54 20.17
C VAL A 805 -23.05 -16.82 20.03
N GLY A 806 -23.75 -17.19 21.10
CA GLY A 806 -24.58 -18.41 21.18
C GLY A 806 -23.82 -19.66 21.63
N ASP A 807 -22.51 -19.59 21.86
CA ASP A 807 -21.74 -20.68 22.47
C ASP A 807 -21.88 -20.62 24.01
N GLU A 808 -22.52 -21.66 24.57
CA GLU A 808 -22.89 -21.76 25.98
C GLU A 808 -21.93 -22.66 26.79
N ARG A 809 -20.89 -23.19 26.14
CA ARG A 809 -19.97 -24.15 26.78
C ARG A 809 -19.20 -23.51 27.93
N THR A 810 -18.85 -24.35 28.90
CA THR A 810 -18.02 -23.93 30.04
C THR A 810 -16.58 -23.73 29.57
N VAL A 811 -15.95 -22.63 29.93
CA VAL A 811 -14.51 -22.42 29.68
C VAL A 811 -13.72 -22.82 30.91
N VAL A 812 -12.70 -23.66 30.72
CA VAL A 812 -11.78 -24.09 31.77
C VAL A 812 -10.37 -23.68 31.38
N LEU A 813 -9.65 -23.00 32.28
CA LEU A 813 -8.23 -22.72 32.09
C LEU A 813 -7.41 -23.87 32.68
N SER A 814 -6.52 -24.45 31.88
CA SER A 814 -5.80 -25.68 32.21
C SER A 814 -4.84 -25.54 33.41
N ASP A 815 -4.32 -24.34 33.65
CA ASP A 815 -3.40 -23.97 34.73
C ASP A 815 -4.10 -23.76 36.08
N MET A 816 -5.41 -23.46 36.09
CA MET A 816 -6.15 -23.05 37.29
C MET A 816 -6.99 -24.14 37.97
N LYS A 817 -7.03 -25.39 37.46
CA LYS A 817 -7.85 -26.50 38.02
C LYS A 817 -9.27 -26.08 38.46
N GLY A 818 -9.91 -25.17 37.73
CA GLY A 818 -11.23 -24.61 38.05
C GLY A 818 -11.88 -23.95 36.84
N ALA A 819 -13.21 -24.00 36.77
CA ALA A 819 -13.97 -23.34 35.71
C ALA A 819 -13.82 -21.81 35.80
N CYS A 820 -13.72 -21.14 34.65
CA CYS A 820 -13.71 -19.69 34.60
C CYS A 820 -15.04 -19.12 35.06
N GLU A 821 -14.99 -17.98 35.76
CA GLU A 821 -16.22 -17.26 36.10
C GLU A 821 -16.78 -16.61 34.84
N LYS A 822 -18.05 -16.88 34.56
CA LYS A 822 -18.78 -16.25 33.45
C LYS A 822 -19.13 -14.83 33.87
N LEU A 823 -18.53 -13.84 33.23
CA LEU A 823 -18.82 -12.44 33.50
C LEU A 823 -20.06 -11.97 32.73
N ALA A 824 -20.86 -11.11 33.35
CA ALA A 824 -21.90 -10.37 32.64
C ALA A 824 -21.24 -9.39 31.65
N SER A 825 -21.45 -9.61 30.36
CA SER A 825 -20.95 -8.75 29.28
C SER A 825 -22.09 -7.89 28.73
N SER A 826 -21.81 -6.61 28.48
CA SER A 826 -22.73 -5.69 27.79
C SER A 826 -22.81 -5.94 26.29
N SER A 827 -21.86 -6.69 25.73
CA SER A 827 -21.89 -7.15 24.34
C SER A 827 -22.56 -8.53 24.25
N SER A 828 -23.15 -8.87 23.10
CA SER A 828 -23.69 -10.21 22.85
C SER A 828 -22.61 -11.32 22.91
N ARG A 829 -21.32 -10.95 22.96
CA ARG A 829 -20.17 -11.83 23.18
C ARG A 829 -20.02 -12.13 24.68
N ARG A 830 -19.71 -13.38 25.01
CA ARG A 830 -19.59 -13.84 26.41
C ARG A 830 -18.13 -13.88 26.84
N LEU A 831 -17.86 -13.19 27.95
CA LEU A 831 -16.54 -13.07 28.54
C LEU A 831 -16.40 -14.06 29.69
N TYR A 832 -15.34 -14.85 29.65
CA TYR A 832 -14.96 -15.77 30.73
C TYR A 832 -13.64 -15.27 31.32
N ALA A 833 -13.64 -14.97 32.61
CA ALA A 833 -12.47 -14.45 33.30
C ALA A 833 -11.75 -15.53 34.10
N SER A 834 -10.42 -15.46 34.08
CA SER A 834 -9.59 -16.10 35.09
C SER A 834 -9.90 -15.45 36.45
N GLY A 835 -10.10 -16.27 37.50
CA GLY A 835 -10.16 -15.79 38.89
C GLY A 835 -8.98 -14.87 39.24
N SER A 836 -9.20 -13.97 40.20
CA SER A 836 -8.53 -12.67 40.38
C SER A 836 -7.00 -12.61 40.60
N ASN A 837 -6.23 -13.69 40.43
CA ASN A 837 -4.76 -13.70 40.55
C ASN A 837 -4.06 -14.77 39.66
N GLY A 838 -4.65 -15.14 38.52
CA GLY A 838 -4.32 -16.41 37.84
C GLY A 838 -2.98 -16.52 37.08
N LEU A 839 -2.32 -15.42 36.68
CA LEU A 839 -1.14 -15.54 35.81
C LEU A 839 0.21 -15.61 36.54
N GLY A 840 0.23 -15.46 37.88
CA GLY A 840 1.43 -15.71 38.70
C GLY A 840 2.69 -14.94 38.29
N TRP A 841 2.56 -13.81 37.58
CA TRP A 841 3.71 -13.01 37.13
C TRP A 841 4.41 -12.41 38.36
N GLU A 842 5.49 -13.03 38.83
CA GLU A 842 6.40 -12.36 39.77
C GLU A 842 6.95 -11.12 39.07
N SER A 843 6.62 -9.95 39.60
CA SER A 843 7.18 -8.67 39.17
C SER A 843 8.66 -8.64 39.55
N TYR A 844 9.55 -8.81 38.59
CA TYR A 844 10.89 -8.26 38.75
C TYR A 844 10.78 -6.75 38.58
N SER A 845 10.96 -6.03 39.68
CA SER A 845 10.98 -4.58 39.74
C SER A 845 12.15 -4.04 38.92
N CYS A 846 11.89 -3.65 37.68
CA CYS A 846 12.75 -2.71 36.98
C CYS A 846 12.29 -1.31 37.35
N PHE A 847 12.70 -0.79 38.51
CA PHE A 847 12.97 0.63 38.80
C PHE A 847 13.45 0.74 40.25
N ASP A 848 14.61 1.39 40.42
CA ASP A 848 15.23 1.78 41.67
C ASP A 848 14.24 2.68 42.45
N ASP A 849 13.62 2.13 43.49
CA ASP A 849 12.79 2.84 44.47
C ASP A 849 13.66 3.85 45.23
N ARG A 850 13.80 5.05 44.67
CA ARG A 850 14.15 6.25 45.44
C ARG A 850 12.90 7.06 45.73
N GLY A 851 12.23 6.64 46.80
CA GLY A 851 11.66 7.51 47.83
C GLY A 851 10.66 8.57 47.38
N LEU A 852 9.38 8.19 47.33
CA LEU A 852 8.27 9.12 47.46
C LEU A 852 7.39 8.62 48.61
N ASP A 853 7.77 8.98 49.83
CA ASP A 853 6.85 9.03 50.96
C ASP A 853 7.31 10.10 51.97
N ASN A 854 6.29 10.75 52.56
CA ASN A 854 6.31 11.71 53.67
C ASN A 854 6.52 13.20 53.35
N HIS A 855 5.41 13.86 53.00
CA HIS A 855 5.11 15.19 53.53
C HIS A 855 3.93 15.11 54.50
N LEU A 856 4.21 15.08 55.80
CA LEU A 856 3.34 15.60 56.85
C LEU A 856 4.17 15.88 58.11
N SER A 857 3.96 17.08 58.67
CA SER A 857 4.32 17.58 60.01
C SER A 857 5.80 17.80 60.40
N GLU A 858 6.08 19.09 60.67
CA GLU A 858 6.69 19.62 61.90
C GLU A 858 8.20 19.93 62.01
N PHE A 859 8.44 21.22 62.34
CA PHE A 859 9.55 21.85 63.06
C PHE A 859 11.01 21.80 62.55
N GLY A 860 11.47 22.95 62.06
CA GLY A 860 12.46 23.76 62.80
C GLY A 860 13.95 23.60 62.50
N GLY A 861 14.57 24.67 61.99
CA GLY A 861 15.89 25.13 62.46
C GLY A 861 17.11 24.84 61.57
N LEU A 862 17.67 25.95 61.07
CA LEU A 862 19.11 26.28 60.97
C LEU A 862 20.07 25.34 60.21
N GLY A 863 20.83 25.95 59.27
CA GLY A 863 22.25 25.58 59.09
C GLY A 863 22.75 25.53 57.65
N GLN A 864 23.47 26.58 57.26
CA GLN A 864 24.50 26.57 56.20
C GLN A 864 25.47 25.38 56.37
N GLN A 865 25.94 24.78 55.26
CA GLN A 865 27.35 24.86 54.84
C GLN A 865 27.67 24.05 53.56
N ASP A 866 28.71 24.55 52.89
CA ASP A 866 29.32 24.21 51.60
C ASP A 866 29.92 22.79 51.48
N PHE A 867 29.96 22.31 50.21
CA PHE A 867 30.95 21.50 49.42
C PHE A 867 32.01 20.61 50.14
N PRO A 868 32.64 19.56 49.52
CA PRO A 868 32.96 19.39 48.09
C PRO A 868 33.04 17.94 47.52
N VAL A 869 33.39 17.92 46.22
CA VAL A 869 33.90 16.87 45.33
C VAL A 869 35.04 16.00 45.93
N THR A 870 35.05 14.69 45.62
CA THR A 870 36.28 13.92 45.28
C THR A 870 35.98 12.60 44.54
N ASP A 871 36.68 12.45 43.41
CA ASP A 871 37.18 11.25 42.72
C ASP A 871 37.24 9.93 43.51
N PHE A 872 37.03 8.80 42.82
CA PHE A 872 38.00 7.69 42.72
C PHE A 872 37.55 6.63 41.69
N GLY A 873 38.43 6.36 40.73
CA GLY A 873 38.35 5.19 39.84
C GLY A 873 39.16 3.98 40.35
N ARG A 874 39.14 2.93 39.50
CA ARG A 874 39.76 1.59 39.59
C ARG A 874 38.90 0.57 40.34
N GLY A 875 38.54 -0.60 39.81
CA GLY A 875 38.98 -1.34 38.62
C GLY A 875 39.05 -2.82 39.03
N PHE A 876 38.56 -3.76 38.21
CA PHE A 876 38.96 -5.17 38.29
C PHE A 876 38.71 -5.88 36.94
N GLU A 877 39.73 -6.59 36.50
CA GLU A 877 39.85 -7.36 35.26
C GLU A 877 39.35 -8.80 35.41
N GLY A 878 38.83 -9.35 34.30
CA GLY A 878 38.96 -10.76 33.89
C GLY A 878 37.75 -11.70 34.08
N PRO A 879 37.70 -12.83 33.34
CA PRO A 879 37.47 -12.90 31.89
C PRO A 879 36.33 -13.89 31.53
N PHE A 880 35.65 -13.73 30.40
CA PHE A 880 34.97 -14.85 29.72
C PHE A 880 34.91 -14.64 28.20
N GLU A 881 35.44 -15.63 27.48
CA GLU A 881 35.43 -15.75 26.03
C GLU A 881 34.06 -16.22 25.50
N GLY A 882 33.71 -15.73 24.31
CA GLY A 882 33.04 -16.53 23.29
C GLY A 882 31.54 -16.37 23.15
N LEU A 883 31.09 -15.42 22.32
CA LEU A 883 29.93 -15.59 21.43
C LEU A 883 30.01 -14.59 20.26
N VAL A 884 29.84 -15.14 19.07
CA VAL A 884 30.04 -14.52 17.75
C VAL A 884 29.02 -13.40 17.53
N GLY A 885 29.50 -12.16 17.39
CA GLY A 885 28.70 -10.98 17.04
C GLY A 885 29.01 -10.51 15.62
N TYR A 886 27.95 -10.35 14.81
CA TYR A 886 27.98 -9.61 13.55
C TYR A 886 28.24 -8.13 13.84
N GLY A 887 29.45 -7.65 13.55
CA GLY A 887 29.81 -6.24 13.58
C GLY A 887 29.79 -5.65 12.16
N ASN A 888 28.94 -4.64 11.93
CA ASN A 888 29.11 -3.69 10.84
C ASN A 888 29.93 -2.51 11.40
N GLU A 889 31.20 -2.41 11.02
CA GLU A 889 32.06 -1.27 11.34
C GLU A 889 31.71 -0.08 10.41
N TRP A 890 31.37 1.05 11.02
CA TRP A 890 31.42 2.36 10.37
C TRP A 890 32.56 3.14 11.02
N GLU A 891 33.67 3.31 10.29
CA GLU A 891 34.77 4.19 10.70
C GLU A 891 34.35 5.67 10.54
N PHE A 892 34.24 6.38 11.66
CA PHE A 892 34.21 7.85 11.69
C PHE A 892 35.63 8.37 11.91
N SER A 893 36.16 9.13 10.96
CA SER A 893 37.35 9.95 11.17
C SER A 893 36.95 11.27 11.84
N GLN A 894 37.45 11.49 13.04
CA GLN A 894 37.52 12.79 13.69
C GLN A 894 38.70 13.58 13.11
N GLU A 895 38.47 14.82 12.69
CA GLU A 895 39.35 15.98 12.93
C GLU A 895 38.73 17.26 12.34
N GLY A 896 38.77 18.37 13.10
CA GLY A 896 38.54 19.71 12.53
C GLY A 896 37.70 20.66 13.37
N ILE A 897 38.25 21.12 14.50
CA ILE A 897 37.80 22.29 15.26
C ILE A 897 38.01 23.56 14.42
N TYR A 898 36.97 24.39 14.22
CA TYR A 898 37.13 25.85 14.11
C TYR A 898 35.92 26.60 14.68
N ASN A 899 36.23 27.42 15.69
CA ASN A 899 35.42 28.50 16.25
C ASN A 899 35.33 29.69 15.27
N LEU A 900 34.35 30.57 15.53
CA LEU A 900 34.10 31.96 15.07
C LEU A 900 32.75 32.05 14.32
N GLY A 901 31.80 32.91 14.64
CA GLY A 901 31.69 34.01 15.58
C GLY A 901 30.45 34.80 15.17
N PHE A 902 29.55 35.09 16.11
CA PHE A 902 28.35 35.90 15.90
C PHE A 902 28.70 37.33 15.49
N LEU A 903 28.06 37.87 14.45
CA LEU A 903 27.89 39.31 14.27
C LEU A 903 26.50 39.63 13.72
N ALA A 904 25.80 40.47 14.48
CA ALA A 904 24.53 41.14 14.15
C ALA A 904 24.82 42.53 13.51
N PRO A 905 23.81 43.24 12.97
CA PRO A 905 23.94 44.14 11.82
C PRO A 905 24.23 45.60 12.18
N GLY A 906 24.75 46.35 11.21
CA GLY A 906 24.98 47.80 11.27
C GLY A 906 24.39 48.51 10.05
N ASP A 907 23.79 49.66 10.35
CA ASP A 907 22.86 50.47 9.55
C ASP A 907 23.53 51.53 8.63
N GLN A 908 22.68 52.08 7.73
CA GLN A 908 22.68 53.45 7.12
C GLN A 908 23.41 53.77 5.78
N LEU A 909 22.59 53.88 4.70
CA LEU A 909 22.25 55.08 3.84
C LEU A 909 23.36 56.05 3.32
N PRO A 910 23.10 56.96 2.32
CA PRO A 910 22.36 56.89 1.04
C PRO A 910 23.09 57.58 -0.17
N VAL A 911 22.38 57.71 -1.32
CA VAL A 911 22.39 58.79 -2.36
C VAL A 911 22.86 58.44 -3.81
N PRO A 912 22.14 58.89 -4.88
CA PRO A 912 22.25 58.51 -6.31
C PRO A 912 22.86 59.67 -7.16
N PRO A 913 22.49 60.02 -8.44
CA PRO A 913 21.89 59.32 -9.61
C PRO A 913 22.67 59.58 -10.94
N MET A 914 22.11 59.12 -12.08
CA MET A 914 22.25 59.57 -13.51
C MET A 914 22.40 58.34 -14.43
N GLY A 915 21.77 58.22 -15.61
CA GLY A 915 20.91 59.08 -16.41
C GLY A 915 20.89 58.53 -17.86
N SER A 916 19.70 58.50 -18.46
CA SER A 916 19.37 58.58 -19.91
C SER A 916 20.19 57.81 -20.97
N SER A 917 19.49 57.02 -21.80
CA SER A 917 19.29 57.34 -23.24
C SER A 917 18.35 56.32 -23.90
N GLY A 918 17.29 56.81 -24.53
CA GLY A 918 16.39 56.02 -25.38
C GLY A 918 16.66 56.19 -26.89
N SER A 919 15.66 55.74 -27.66
CA SER A 919 15.48 55.83 -29.13
C SER A 919 16.28 54.80 -29.97
N SER A 920 15.78 54.16 -31.03
CA SER A 920 14.52 54.28 -31.81
C SER A 920 14.47 53.20 -32.90
N GLY A 921 13.25 52.87 -33.38
CA GLY A 921 12.96 52.34 -34.73
C GLY A 921 11.89 51.22 -34.76
N THR A 922 10.57 51.52 -34.81
CA THR A 922 9.68 51.64 -36.02
C THR A 922 9.60 50.38 -36.90
N ALA A 923 8.46 49.85 -37.38
CA ALA A 923 7.06 50.27 -37.39
C ALA A 923 6.15 49.20 -38.05
N VAL A 924 4.88 49.16 -37.59
CA VAL A 924 3.58 49.04 -38.33
C VAL A 924 3.18 47.76 -39.07
N GLY A 925 1.96 47.28 -38.73
CA GLY A 925 1.07 46.50 -39.59
C GLY A 925 -0.19 45.98 -38.89
N ASN A 926 -1.26 46.79 -38.83
CA ASN A 926 -2.62 46.39 -38.43
C ASN A 926 -3.27 45.49 -39.50
N LEU A 927 -4.21 44.62 -39.10
CA LEU A 927 -5.58 44.54 -39.64
C LEU A 927 -6.42 43.50 -38.88
N ASP A 928 -7.66 43.88 -38.66
CA ASP A 928 -8.76 43.19 -37.98
C ASP A 928 -9.75 42.65 -39.04
N GLU A 929 -10.80 41.96 -38.57
CA GLU A 929 -12.08 41.59 -39.22
C GLU A 929 -12.35 40.09 -39.54
N SER A 930 -13.17 39.50 -38.65
CA SER A 930 -14.50 38.88 -38.87
C SER A 930 -14.74 37.89 -40.02
N LEU A 931 -15.37 36.73 -39.74
CA LEU A 931 -16.77 36.40 -40.09
C LEU A 931 -17.12 34.92 -39.88
N GLU A 932 -18.43 34.72 -39.75
CA GLU A 932 -19.20 33.59 -39.24
C GLU A 932 -19.89 32.77 -40.37
N LEU A 933 -20.29 31.52 -40.06
CA LEU A 933 -21.37 30.68 -40.66
C LEU A 933 -21.14 30.00 -42.05
N PRO A 934 -21.97 29.00 -42.49
CA PRO A 934 -22.76 27.97 -41.78
C PRO A 934 -22.71 26.54 -42.42
N ASP A 935 -23.42 25.62 -41.76
CA ASP A 935 -23.82 24.25 -42.15
C ASP A 935 -25.03 24.23 -43.13
N HIS A 936 -25.16 23.19 -43.99
CA HIS A 936 -26.43 22.64 -44.53
C HIS A 936 -26.24 21.48 -45.56
N SER A 937 -26.73 20.29 -45.16
CA SER A 937 -27.61 19.31 -45.86
C SER A 937 -27.34 18.81 -47.29
N ALA A 938 -27.39 17.48 -47.46
CA ALA A 938 -28.13 16.82 -48.57
C ALA A 938 -28.48 15.35 -48.23
N GLU A 939 -29.79 15.07 -48.11
CA GLU A 939 -30.38 13.73 -48.24
C GLU A 939 -30.52 13.35 -49.73
N LEU A 940 -30.50 12.04 -50.03
CA LEU A 940 -31.06 11.52 -51.27
C LEU A 940 -31.74 10.16 -51.04
N ILE A 941 -33.01 10.17 -51.45
CA ILE A 941 -34.10 9.19 -51.33
C ILE A 941 -33.93 8.02 -52.32
N ILE A 942 -34.31 6.80 -51.94
CA ILE A 942 -35.04 5.86 -52.83
C ILE A 942 -36.12 5.13 -52.01
N SER A 943 -37.37 5.24 -52.48
CA SER A 943 -38.60 4.59 -52.00
C SER A 943 -38.85 3.24 -52.67
N THR A 944 -39.65 2.39 -52.00
CA THR A 944 -40.80 1.55 -52.45
C THR A 944 -40.91 0.36 -51.46
N ASP A 945 -42.04 -0.19 -51.02
CA ASP A 945 -43.46 0.00 -51.28
C ASP A 945 -44.26 -0.59 -50.11
N ASN A 946 -45.54 -0.20 -50.08
CA ASN A 946 -46.62 -0.56 -49.15
C ASN A 946 -46.82 -2.07 -48.87
N ILE A 947 -47.34 -2.39 -47.67
CA ILE A 947 -48.62 -3.09 -47.47
C ILE A 947 -49.14 -2.77 -46.05
N SER A 948 -50.38 -2.29 -46.01
CA SER A 948 -51.20 -2.04 -44.84
C SER A 948 -51.93 -3.30 -44.37
N SER A 949 -52.18 -3.45 -43.07
CA SER A 949 -53.55 -3.50 -42.51
C SER A 949 -53.58 -3.95 -41.03
N ASN A 950 -54.28 -3.13 -40.25
CA ASN A 950 -54.87 -3.28 -38.93
C ASN A 950 -55.14 -4.71 -38.39
N ALA A 951 -54.92 -4.90 -37.08
CA ALA A 951 -55.98 -5.30 -36.13
C ALA A 951 -55.54 -5.24 -34.65
N ASN A 952 -56.23 -4.38 -33.90
CA ASN A 952 -56.74 -4.50 -32.52
C ASN A 952 -55.94 -5.16 -31.39
N LEU A 953 -55.74 -4.31 -30.37
CA LEU A 953 -55.59 -4.59 -28.95
C LEU A 953 -56.68 -5.53 -28.39
N GLN A 954 -56.26 -6.49 -27.56
CA GLN A 954 -57.00 -6.87 -26.35
C GLN A 954 -56.02 -7.34 -25.26
N SER A 955 -56.22 -6.78 -24.08
CA SER A 955 -55.55 -7.06 -22.81
C SER A 955 -55.96 -8.41 -22.22
N ASN A 956 -55.02 -9.10 -21.55
CA ASN A 956 -55.25 -9.81 -20.29
C ASN A 956 -53.92 -10.31 -19.70
N SER A 957 -53.77 -10.14 -18.39
CA SER A 957 -52.73 -10.73 -17.51
C SER A 957 -53.37 -11.87 -16.69
N PRO A 958 -52.72 -12.60 -15.74
CA PRO A 958 -51.30 -12.94 -15.52
C PRO A 958 -51.07 -14.47 -15.20
N THR A 959 -49.82 -14.83 -14.87
CA THR A 959 -49.34 -15.98 -14.05
C THR A 959 -49.51 -17.44 -14.54
N SER A 960 -48.39 -18.18 -14.66
CA SER A 960 -48.07 -19.41 -13.89
C SER A 960 -46.87 -20.17 -14.50
N TYR A 961 -45.91 -20.56 -13.64
CA TYR A 961 -44.86 -21.54 -13.97
C TYR A 961 -45.33 -22.95 -13.57
N PRO A 962 -45.10 -23.98 -14.40
CA PRO A 962 -45.16 -25.39 -13.99
C PRO A 962 -43.76 -26.06 -13.96
N PRO A 963 -43.65 -27.27 -13.35
CA PRO A 963 -42.56 -27.59 -12.42
C PRO A 963 -41.58 -28.68 -12.90
N SER A 964 -40.54 -28.86 -12.08
CA SER A 964 -39.49 -29.88 -12.09
C SER A 964 -39.96 -31.33 -11.88
N GLN A 965 -39.34 -32.30 -12.58
CA GLN A 965 -38.77 -33.60 -12.09
C GLN A 965 -38.60 -34.63 -13.26
N PRO A 966 -37.90 -35.79 -13.12
CA PRO A 966 -36.89 -36.25 -12.13
C PRO A 966 -35.65 -36.96 -12.75
N HIS A 967 -34.74 -37.40 -11.87
CA HIS A 967 -33.54 -38.23 -12.10
C HIS A 967 -33.71 -39.47 -12.99
N ALA A 968 -32.68 -39.76 -13.81
CA ALA A 968 -32.43 -41.07 -14.39
C ALA A 968 -30.94 -41.48 -14.25
N LEU A 969 -30.72 -42.68 -13.70
CA LEU A 969 -29.48 -43.45 -13.71
C LEU A 969 -29.14 -43.91 -15.14
N HIS A 970 -27.85 -43.87 -15.54
CA HIS A 970 -27.04 -45.01 -16.02
C HIS A 970 -25.86 -44.67 -16.96
N LEU A 971 -24.77 -45.40 -16.71
CA LEU A 971 -23.75 -45.93 -17.64
C LEU A 971 -22.49 -45.10 -17.98
N ALA A 972 -21.35 -45.70 -17.62
CA ALA A 972 -20.00 -45.30 -18.00
C ALA A 972 -19.82 -45.29 -19.53
N ARG A 973 -19.25 -44.21 -20.07
CA ARG A 973 -18.85 -44.10 -21.48
C ARG A 973 -17.48 -44.78 -21.69
N PRO A 974 -17.28 -45.53 -22.80
CA PRO A 974 -15.93 -45.96 -23.19
C PRO A 974 -15.10 -44.76 -23.68
N PRO A 975 -13.76 -44.85 -23.67
CA PRO A 975 -12.90 -43.76 -24.12
C PRO A 975 -13.10 -43.49 -25.62
N PRO A 976 -13.01 -42.23 -26.07
CA PRO A 976 -13.27 -41.88 -27.47
C PRO A 976 -12.16 -42.43 -28.38
N SER A 977 -12.57 -43.13 -29.44
CA SER A 977 -11.68 -43.49 -30.54
C SER A 977 -11.24 -42.23 -31.28
N LYS A 978 -9.93 -42.12 -31.57
CA LYS A 978 -9.36 -41.03 -32.35
C LYS A 978 -9.86 -41.13 -33.79
N SER A 979 -10.77 -40.24 -34.18
CA SER A 979 -11.13 -40.04 -35.58
C SER A 979 -10.00 -39.29 -36.33
N PRO A 980 -9.73 -39.62 -37.60
CA PRO A 980 -8.69 -38.96 -38.37
C PRO A 980 -9.04 -37.48 -38.62
N PRO A 981 -8.04 -36.60 -38.76
CA PRO A 981 -8.27 -35.17 -38.91
C PRO A 981 -9.07 -34.87 -40.19
N PRO A 982 -10.00 -33.89 -40.14
CA PRO A 982 -10.89 -33.58 -41.25
C PRO A 982 -10.08 -33.10 -42.47
N SER A 983 -10.50 -33.54 -43.65
CA SER A 983 -9.87 -33.17 -44.92
C SER A 983 -9.92 -31.65 -45.14
N ARG A 984 -9.04 -31.11 -45.99
CA ARG A 984 -8.97 -29.67 -46.30
C ARG A 984 -10.32 -29.10 -46.77
N THR A 985 -11.11 -29.91 -47.47
CA THR A 985 -12.47 -29.59 -47.93
C THR A 985 -13.46 -29.52 -46.76
N GLN A 986 -13.41 -30.47 -45.81
CA GLN A 986 -14.27 -30.47 -44.62
C GLN A 986 -13.95 -29.28 -43.69
N LYS A 987 -12.67 -28.94 -43.51
CA LYS A 987 -12.28 -27.73 -42.75
C LYS A 987 -12.83 -26.45 -43.38
N ARG A 988 -12.84 -26.36 -44.72
CA ARG A 988 -13.37 -25.18 -45.43
C ARG A 988 -14.89 -25.04 -45.24
N VAL A 989 -15.63 -26.15 -45.27
CA VAL A 989 -17.08 -26.15 -45.01
C VAL A 989 -17.40 -25.77 -43.56
N LEU A 990 -16.65 -26.33 -42.59
CA LEU A 990 -16.82 -26.00 -41.17
C LEU A 990 -16.51 -24.53 -40.87
N ASN A 991 -15.46 -23.97 -41.47
CA ASN A 991 -15.11 -22.56 -41.32
C ASN A 991 -16.17 -21.63 -41.92
N THR A 992 -16.76 -21.99 -43.07
CA THR A 992 -17.86 -21.23 -43.68
C THR A 992 -19.12 -21.26 -42.80
N LEU A 993 -19.44 -22.42 -42.21
CA LEU A 993 -20.57 -22.57 -41.27
C LEU A 993 -20.33 -21.78 -39.97
N ALA A 994 -19.12 -21.80 -39.43
CA ALA A 994 -18.74 -21.01 -38.27
C ALA A 994 -18.82 -19.51 -38.54
N ALA A 995 -18.33 -19.04 -39.69
CA ALA A 995 -18.43 -17.64 -40.10
C ALA A 995 -19.90 -17.20 -40.28
N ARG A 996 -20.77 -18.07 -40.80
CA ARG A 996 -22.21 -17.79 -40.93
C ARG A 996 -22.91 -17.70 -39.58
N ARG A 997 -22.58 -18.59 -38.63
CA ARG A 997 -23.09 -18.54 -37.25
C ARG A 997 -22.61 -17.28 -36.52
N TYR A 998 -21.35 -16.90 -36.71
CA TYR A 998 -20.79 -15.69 -36.13
C TYR A 998 -21.47 -14.42 -36.64
N ARG A 999 -21.71 -14.31 -37.95
CA ARG A 999 -22.46 -13.18 -38.53
C ARG A 999 -23.89 -13.11 -38.02
N LYS A 1000 -24.58 -14.25 -37.92
CA LYS A 1000 -25.94 -14.30 -37.37
C LYS A 1000 -25.97 -13.83 -35.91
N LYS A 1001 -25.04 -14.30 -35.08
CA LYS A 1001 -24.92 -13.86 -33.68
C LYS A 1001 -24.66 -12.35 -33.54
N ARG A 1002 -23.87 -11.76 -34.43
CA ARG A 1002 -23.67 -10.29 -34.47
C ARG A 1002 -24.94 -9.54 -34.83
N VAL A 1003 -25.71 -10.01 -35.81
CA VAL A 1003 -26.99 -9.39 -36.20
C VAL A 1003 -28.00 -9.49 -35.05
N ASP A 1004 -28.11 -10.66 -34.42
CA ASP A 1004 -29.01 -10.87 -33.28
C ASP A 1004 -28.61 -9.96 -32.08
N GLN A 1005 -27.31 -9.77 -31.86
CA GLN A 1005 -26.80 -8.89 -30.81
C GLN A 1005 -27.04 -7.40 -31.13
N THR A 1006 -26.88 -6.98 -32.38
CA THR A 1006 -27.21 -5.61 -32.81
C THR A 1006 -28.70 -5.32 -32.64
N LEU A 1007 -29.57 -6.24 -33.03
CA LEU A 1007 -31.02 -6.08 -32.86
C LEU A 1007 -31.43 -6.00 -31.38
N HIS A 1008 -30.79 -6.79 -30.51
CA HIS A 1008 -31.01 -6.73 -29.07
C HIS A 1008 -30.59 -5.38 -28.47
N LEU A 1009 -29.44 -4.84 -28.91
CA LEU A 1009 -28.95 -3.53 -28.47
C LEU A 1009 -29.85 -2.39 -28.95
N GLU A 1010 -30.33 -2.43 -30.20
CA GLU A 1010 -31.28 -1.44 -30.73
C GLU A 1010 -32.61 -1.46 -29.98
N THR A 1011 -33.10 -2.64 -29.59
CA THR A 1011 -34.31 -2.79 -28.77
C THR A 1011 -34.11 -2.20 -27.38
N THR A 1012 -32.99 -2.52 -26.73
CA THR A 1012 -32.64 -2.02 -25.39
C THR A 1012 -32.46 -0.49 -25.39
N LEU A 1013 -31.85 0.07 -26.45
CA LEU A 1013 -31.68 1.51 -26.61
C LEU A 1013 -33.05 2.21 -26.66
N LYS A 1014 -34.00 1.66 -27.43
CA LYS A 1014 -35.34 2.22 -27.59
C LYS A 1014 -36.17 2.17 -26.29
N GLU A 1015 -36.02 1.10 -25.51
CA GLU A 1015 -36.61 0.99 -24.17
C GLU A 1015 -36.03 2.05 -23.22
N THR A 1016 -34.71 2.24 -23.25
CA THR A 1016 -34.01 3.23 -22.43
C THR A 1016 -34.40 4.67 -22.82
N GLU A 1017 -34.55 4.95 -24.11
CA GLU A 1017 -35.01 6.26 -24.60
C GLU A 1017 -36.45 6.57 -24.15
N THR A 1018 -37.31 5.55 -24.14
CA THR A 1018 -38.69 5.68 -23.65
C THR A 1018 -38.72 5.97 -22.15
N GLU A 1019 -37.92 5.25 -21.36
CA GLU A 1019 -37.81 5.46 -19.91
C GLU A 1019 -37.24 6.85 -19.57
N ARG A 1020 -36.24 7.32 -20.34
CA ARG A 1020 -35.71 8.69 -20.23
C ARG A 1020 -36.80 9.74 -20.47
N ASP A 1021 -37.62 9.56 -21.49
CA ASP A 1021 -38.64 10.55 -21.85
C ASP A 1021 -39.79 10.58 -20.83
N ASP A 1022 -40.17 9.42 -20.27
CA ASP A 1022 -41.10 9.34 -19.14
C ASP A 1022 -40.56 10.04 -17.88
N LEU A 1023 -39.26 9.89 -17.60
CA LEU A 1023 -38.59 10.59 -16.50
C LEU A 1023 -38.58 12.10 -16.71
N LYS A 1024 -38.33 12.58 -17.93
CA LYS A 1024 -38.41 14.03 -18.23
C LYS A 1024 -39.80 14.60 -17.96
N ILE A 1025 -40.86 13.88 -18.33
CA ILE A 1025 -42.24 14.29 -18.05
C ILE A 1025 -42.50 14.34 -16.53
N ARG A 1026 -42.02 13.35 -15.77
CA ARG A 1026 -42.17 13.32 -14.31
C ARG A 1026 -41.43 14.48 -13.63
N VAL A 1027 -40.21 14.78 -14.07
CA VAL A 1027 -39.43 15.91 -13.55
C VAL A 1027 -40.14 17.22 -13.82
N ALA A 1028 -40.61 17.46 -15.05
CA ALA A 1028 -41.34 18.68 -15.39
C ALA A 1028 -42.63 18.84 -14.55
N LYS A 1029 -43.31 17.74 -14.21
CA LYS A 1029 -44.47 17.77 -13.33
C LYS A 1029 -44.11 18.13 -11.89
N LEU A 1030 -43.03 17.56 -11.36
CA LEU A 1030 -42.54 17.87 -10.01
C LEU A 1030 -42.05 19.31 -9.90
N GLU A 1031 -41.35 19.82 -10.93
CA GLU A 1031 -40.94 21.23 -10.99
C GLU A 1031 -42.14 22.17 -10.94
N ARG A 1032 -43.22 21.83 -11.65
CA ARG A 1032 -44.47 22.60 -11.62
C ARG A 1032 -45.16 22.53 -10.26
N GLU A 1033 -45.17 21.38 -9.61
CA GLU A 1033 -45.72 21.22 -8.25
C GLU A 1033 -44.92 22.04 -7.22
N VAL A 1034 -43.58 22.06 -7.34
CA VAL A 1034 -42.70 22.88 -6.50
C VAL A 1034 -42.94 24.37 -6.73
N GLU A 1035 -43.14 24.79 -7.98
CA GLU A 1035 -43.43 26.19 -8.31
C GLU A 1035 -44.77 26.64 -7.72
N VAL A 1036 -45.82 25.82 -7.82
CA VAL A 1036 -47.13 26.08 -7.20
C VAL A 1036 -47.03 26.12 -5.66
N LEU A 1037 -46.25 25.22 -5.05
CA LEU A 1037 -46.02 25.23 -3.60
C LEU A 1037 -45.28 26.50 -3.15
N ARG A 1038 -44.32 27.00 -3.95
CA ARG A 1038 -43.62 28.26 -3.69
C ARG A 1038 -44.56 29.47 -3.79
N GLU A 1039 -45.48 29.49 -4.75
CA GLU A 1039 -46.51 30.54 -4.87
C GLU A 1039 -47.51 30.52 -3.70
N LEU A 1040 -47.85 29.33 -3.19
CA LEU A 1040 -48.74 29.18 -2.04
C LEU A 1040 -48.07 29.55 -0.71
N LEU A 1041 -46.76 29.36 -0.58
CA LEU A 1041 -45.98 29.74 0.61
C LEU A 1041 -45.58 31.23 0.62
N GLY A 1042 -45.76 31.94 -0.50
CA GLY A 1042 -45.48 33.37 -0.65
C GLY A 1042 -46.68 34.30 -0.49
N LYS A 1043 -47.86 33.78 -0.14
CA LYS A 1043 -49.07 34.53 0.26
C LYS A 1043 -49.38 34.25 1.73
#